data_AF-A0A7V9WPW8-F1
#
_entry.id   AF-A0A7V9WPW8-F1
#
_cell.length_a   1.000
_cell.length_b   1.000
_cell.length_c   1.000
_cell.angle_alpha   90.00
_cell.angle_beta   90.00
_cell.angle_gamma   90.00
#
_symmetry.space_group_name_H-M   'P 1'
#
loop_
_entity.id
_entity.type
_entity.pdbx_description
1 polymer ?
#
loop_
_entity_poly.entity_id
_entity_poly.type
_entity_poly.pdbx_seq_one_letter_code
_entity_poly.pdbx_strand_id
1 'polypeptide(L)'
;MFEKLILYSPIIILILSYILKFFWLRFSIFVDELISGDKIKYFSHILFWSIISYIYWVCHQYEILIFQTSDNNLDLASLVSLVLTIWASYGVYIGFLQFMAGYDNKENGTYLGYHKMDFLTKSNVWYHLTNCWEFFGSLLLSIVIPIIVKFNTSVDIRYQYLWQAIVGFLLILFIFLLKFSLKVVKITIFINKNTDGGLKEVIKSDIENRYNKYFNKLIKQKFSYGARESYFRQVKMDLSNIDNNTDKIIFLNVVYFAASSSTIIENIKGYKEWDIVDYKSFIKDKYDLISNIDCEEDKLIPFAISVFISDTEIFDELIKNNRNWIESDYNFESMGIFNKKSILGVELNKKIRRPSINLFEYSDINNIHIYMFKKIAERAKNKQAISQLVNLIQERFSPNISRGSYWETNRTDKLFVFEKSISDSNLRISKEDFRKIIKIDVFYSSTYPETESNSDTNSIYFSLHSNIIKIDFHFKNGGQYYVKRNEIRDYYNEYEEKVWNILFEKYSDSDDLSDVFLPNLREPEIILDSFGVRDEIVIRDYDNKLGYSRICFKYLTDNYDYVDSSTSNFTNLLEIVKTMSINYRGAFALYQLLYPENRNWDSSVENYVEILSEVLSSRREERGKIYNDMVSIITEIEYGKSLGVKVLGKVFETKDIELIDDEFLKDFKGIPKLKLIVVQSILSTHTYGFRSIELQDRWEKQDLVEQYIRGLSITPNLFPSYTDDNKTLNSSMSEFLLKNMELLTSYDFGKLPLSSILLFEKLLHWKWWGDNKHDEQEFMVNLIKEKVEYRLSGYRYNLDRSLLKFFTLKLTEGQGNQYLRIVNEKDFKKEFKFSLLNHLKRNQLTLNTYLDGIADELKKYDSVMIGIYEKELIKREVEKIIFENYLSLE
;
A
#
# COMPACT_ATOMS: atom_id res chain seq x y z
N MET A 1 -24.93 -21.97 -76.56
CA MET A 1 -23.72 -21.23 -76.13
C MET A 1 -23.86 -20.70 -74.71
N PHE A 2 -24.94 -19.98 -74.37
CA PHE A 2 -25.30 -19.61 -72.99
C PHE A 2 -25.53 -20.81 -72.05
N GLU A 3 -26.11 -21.92 -72.55
CA GLU A 3 -26.34 -23.13 -71.76
C GLU A 3 -25.06 -23.80 -71.26
N LYS A 4 -23.99 -23.86 -72.08
CA LYS A 4 -22.72 -24.46 -71.64
C LYS A 4 -22.02 -23.58 -70.61
N LEU A 5 -22.11 -22.25 -70.73
CA LEU A 5 -21.50 -21.31 -69.78
C LEU A 5 -22.23 -21.33 -68.42
N ILE A 6 -23.56 -21.52 -68.43
CA ILE A 6 -24.35 -21.77 -67.22
C ILE A 6 -24.07 -23.17 -66.64
N LEU A 7 -23.86 -24.19 -67.48
CA LEU A 7 -23.58 -25.56 -67.03
C LEU A 7 -22.22 -25.69 -66.32
N TYR A 8 -21.21 -24.95 -66.77
CA TYR A 8 -19.85 -25.00 -66.20
C TYR A 8 -19.57 -23.92 -65.15
N SER A 9 -20.40 -22.88 -65.02
CA SER A 9 -20.25 -21.85 -63.97
C SER A 9 -20.22 -22.42 -62.53
N PRO A 10 -21.08 -23.38 -62.14
CA PRO A 10 -21.01 -24.02 -60.82
C PRO A 10 -19.71 -24.82 -60.65
N ILE A 11 -19.23 -25.46 -61.71
CA ILE A 11 -18.01 -26.28 -61.73
C ILE A 11 -16.76 -25.39 -61.65
N ILE A 12 -16.77 -24.25 -62.33
CA ILE A 12 -15.74 -23.20 -62.24
C ILE A 12 -15.68 -22.65 -60.82
N ILE A 13 -16.82 -22.34 -60.20
CA ILE A 13 -16.89 -21.87 -58.80
C ILE A 13 -16.45 -22.97 -57.83
N LEU A 14 -16.83 -24.23 -58.05
CA LEU A 14 -16.45 -25.39 -57.23
C LEU A 14 -14.96 -25.72 -57.33
N ILE A 15 -14.37 -25.63 -58.52
CA ILE A 15 -12.95 -25.92 -58.77
C ILE A 15 -12.07 -24.75 -58.31
N LEU A 16 -12.51 -23.50 -58.48
CA LEU A 16 -11.85 -22.35 -57.86
C LEU A 16 -11.85 -22.52 -56.32
N SER A 17 -12.98 -22.94 -55.76
CA SER A 17 -13.11 -23.36 -54.34
C SER A 17 -12.17 -24.53 -53.96
N TYR A 18 -11.94 -25.49 -54.86
CA TYR A 18 -11.10 -26.66 -54.61
C TYR A 18 -9.59 -26.37 -54.72
N ILE A 19 -9.17 -25.55 -55.69
CA ILE A 19 -7.79 -25.05 -55.85
C ILE A 19 -7.45 -24.12 -54.67
N LEU A 20 -8.40 -23.28 -54.23
CA LEU A 20 -8.28 -22.50 -53.00
C LEU A 20 -8.22 -23.38 -51.74
N LYS A 21 -8.82 -24.58 -51.75
CA LYS A 21 -8.71 -25.59 -50.67
C LYS A 21 -7.38 -26.37 -50.69
N PHE A 22 -6.76 -26.54 -51.86
CA PHE A 22 -5.54 -27.34 -52.03
C PHE A 22 -4.30 -26.62 -51.45
N PHE A 23 -4.29 -25.29 -51.46
CA PHE A 23 -3.44 -24.49 -50.57
C PHE A 23 -4.02 -24.55 -49.16
N TRP A 24 -3.44 -25.41 -48.33
CA TRP A 24 -3.84 -25.84 -46.97
C TRP A 24 -4.19 -24.71 -45.98
N LEU A 25 -5.31 -24.02 -46.20
CA LEU A 25 -5.93 -23.03 -45.34
C LEU A 25 -7.45 -23.24 -45.47
N ARG A 26 -8.16 -23.37 -44.34
CA ARG A 26 -9.63 -23.41 -44.31
C ARG A 26 -10.19 -22.10 -44.87
N PHE A 27 -10.44 -22.03 -46.18
CA PHE A 27 -11.00 -20.86 -46.86
C PHE A 27 -12.50 -20.76 -46.60
N SER A 28 -12.87 -19.97 -45.59
CA SER A 28 -14.16 -19.26 -45.62
C SER A 28 -14.11 -18.25 -46.75
N ILE A 29 -15.22 -18.01 -47.43
CA ILE A 29 -15.44 -16.97 -48.47
C ILE A 29 -15.36 -15.53 -47.87
N PHE A 30 -14.65 -15.39 -46.76
CA PHE A 30 -14.39 -14.16 -46.02
C PHE A 30 -12.91 -14.13 -45.62
N VAL A 31 -12.03 -13.70 -46.53
CA VAL A 31 -10.64 -13.34 -46.21
C VAL A 31 -10.58 -11.88 -45.76
N ASP A 32 -11.47 -11.49 -44.85
CA ASP A 32 -11.42 -10.15 -44.26
C ASP A 32 -10.63 -10.12 -42.94
N GLU A 33 -10.11 -11.27 -42.43
CA GLU A 33 -9.68 -11.34 -41.03
C GLU A 33 -8.35 -12.07 -40.71
N LEU A 34 -7.62 -12.67 -41.67
CA LEU A 34 -6.51 -13.59 -41.31
C LEU A 34 -5.13 -13.30 -41.93
N ILE A 35 -4.98 -12.25 -42.74
CA ILE A 35 -3.66 -11.91 -43.33
C ILE A 35 -3.37 -10.43 -43.04
N SER A 36 -2.73 -10.13 -41.91
CA SER A 36 -2.26 -8.78 -41.60
C SER A 36 -0.75 -8.61 -41.88
N GLY A 37 -0.37 -7.38 -42.23
CA GLY A 37 1.01 -6.98 -42.48
C GLY A 37 1.56 -7.37 -43.86
N ASP A 38 2.88 -7.47 -44.01
CA ASP A 38 3.56 -7.63 -45.30
C ASP A 38 3.16 -8.89 -46.08
N LYS A 39 2.63 -9.91 -45.40
CA LYS A 39 2.15 -11.16 -46.02
C LYS A 39 0.99 -10.93 -46.99
N ILE A 40 0.16 -9.91 -46.76
CA ILE A 40 -1.00 -9.63 -47.61
C ILE A 40 -0.57 -9.16 -49.01
N LYS A 41 0.54 -8.41 -49.08
CA LYS A 41 1.11 -7.92 -50.34
C LYS A 41 1.64 -9.09 -51.17
N TYR A 42 2.42 -10.00 -50.56
CA TYR A 42 2.89 -11.20 -51.27
C TYR A 42 1.73 -12.07 -51.75
N PHE A 43 0.68 -12.21 -50.92
CA PHE A 43 -0.51 -12.96 -51.29
C PHE A 43 -1.29 -12.32 -52.45
N SER A 44 -1.41 -10.98 -52.50
CA SER A 44 -2.12 -10.30 -53.59
C SER A 44 -1.44 -10.51 -54.95
N HIS A 45 -0.09 -10.54 -54.99
CA HIS A 45 0.65 -10.90 -56.21
C HIS A 45 0.36 -12.33 -56.65
N ILE A 46 0.42 -13.31 -55.74
CA ILE A 46 0.14 -14.72 -56.05
C ILE A 46 -1.30 -14.88 -56.55
N LEU A 47 -2.26 -14.20 -55.91
CA LEU A 47 -3.67 -14.25 -56.24
C LEU A 47 -3.94 -13.67 -57.64
N PHE A 48 -3.31 -12.56 -58.00
CA PHE A 48 -3.38 -11.99 -59.35
C PHE A 48 -2.99 -13.00 -60.43
N TRP A 49 -1.78 -13.58 -60.32
CA TRP A 49 -1.28 -14.55 -61.30
C TRP A 49 -2.15 -15.81 -61.34
N SER A 50 -2.68 -16.24 -60.20
CA SER A 50 -3.58 -17.39 -60.13
C SER A 50 -4.89 -17.16 -60.89
N ILE A 51 -5.50 -15.98 -60.74
CA ILE A 51 -6.77 -15.66 -61.43
C ILE A 51 -6.56 -15.54 -62.93
N ILE A 52 -5.55 -14.78 -63.38
CA ILE A 52 -5.29 -14.61 -64.82
C ILE A 52 -4.93 -15.94 -65.48
N SER A 53 -4.03 -16.72 -64.86
CA SER A 53 -3.64 -18.03 -65.40
C SER A 53 -4.82 -18.98 -65.50
N TYR A 54 -5.73 -18.95 -64.52
CA TYR A 54 -6.92 -19.77 -64.53
C TYR A 54 -7.91 -19.38 -65.63
N ILE A 55 -8.23 -18.08 -65.76
CA ILE A 55 -9.15 -17.62 -66.82
C ILE A 55 -8.54 -17.91 -68.20
N TYR A 56 -7.24 -17.65 -68.37
CA TYR A 56 -6.52 -17.99 -69.60
C TYR A 56 -6.60 -19.49 -69.92
N TRP A 57 -6.34 -20.35 -68.93
CA TRP A 57 -6.40 -21.80 -69.09
C TRP A 57 -7.80 -22.28 -69.49
N VAL A 58 -8.86 -21.77 -68.84
CA VAL A 58 -10.25 -22.10 -69.18
C VAL A 58 -10.60 -21.65 -70.60
N CYS A 59 -10.23 -20.42 -70.97
CA CYS A 59 -10.46 -19.90 -72.32
C CYS A 59 -9.71 -20.72 -73.38
N HIS A 60 -8.48 -21.13 -73.10
CA HIS A 60 -7.66 -21.93 -74.02
C HIS A 60 -8.16 -23.38 -74.15
N GLN A 61 -8.46 -24.06 -73.03
CA GLN A 61 -8.84 -25.47 -73.01
C GLN A 61 -10.20 -25.74 -73.66
N TYR A 62 -11.14 -24.80 -73.54
CA TYR A 62 -12.49 -24.91 -74.09
C TYR A 62 -12.70 -24.06 -75.35
N GLU A 63 -11.63 -23.46 -75.88
CA GLU A 63 -11.63 -22.56 -77.04
C GLU A 63 -12.71 -21.47 -76.97
N ILE A 64 -12.98 -20.94 -75.77
CA ILE A 64 -14.06 -19.98 -75.52
C ILE A 64 -13.56 -18.60 -75.92
N LEU A 65 -14.15 -18.04 -76.99
CA LEU A 65 -13.98 -16.64 -77.39
C LEU A 65 -15.22 -15.84 -77.01
N ILE A 66 -15.16 -15.13 -75.89
CA ILE A 66 -16.26 -14.26 -75.42
C ILE A 66 -16.38 -13.01 -76.30
N PHE A 67 -15.25 -12.52 -76.80
CA PHE A 67 -15.15 -11.36 -77.69
C PHE A 67 -14.37 -11.79 -78.93
N GLN A 68 -15.03 -11.84 -80.09
CA GLN A 68 -14.39 -12.18 -81.37
C GLN A 68 -13.85 -10.91 -82.04
N THR A 69 -12.53 -10.78 -82.14
CA THR A 69 -11.86 -9.63 -82.79
C THR A 69 -11.79 -9.76 -84.31
N SER A 70 -12.21 -10.90 -84.90
CA SER A 70 -12.13 -11.20 -86.33
C SER A 70 -13.45 -11.00 -87.10
N ASP A 71 -14.55 -10.67 -86.42
CA ASP A 71 -15.83 -10.36 -87.08
C ASP A 71 -15.82 -8.91 -87.59
N ASN A 72 -16.08 -8.71 -88.88
CA ASN A 72 -16.15 -7.40 -89.55
C ASN A 72 -17.20 -6.43 -88.94
N ASN A 73 -17.99 -6.86 -87.94
CA ASN A 73 -19.02 -6.08 -87.27
C ASN A 73 -18.61 -5.50 -85.90
N LEU A 74 -17.44 -5.84 -85.35
CA LEU A 74 -16.93 -5.24 -84.11
C LEU A 74 -15.86 -4.18 -84.42
N ASP A 75 -16.28 -2.92 -84.47
CA ASP A 75 -15.37 -1.79 -84.69
C ASP A 75 -14.38 -1.65 -83.51
N LEU A 76 -13.15 -1.18 -83.75
CA LEU A 76 -12.16 -0.91 -82.68
C LEU A 76 -12.76 0.03 -81.62
N ALA A 77 -13.60 0.96 -82.08
CA ALA A 77 -14.37 1.86 -81.22
C ALA A 77 -15.22 1.12 -80.18
N SER A 78 -15.79 -0.04 -80.52
CA SER A 78 -16.62 -0.84 -79.61
C SER A 78 -15.79 -1.57 -78.53
N LEU A 79 -14.63 -2.13 -78.90
CA LEU A 79 -13.71 -2.79 -77.96
C LEU A 79 -13.06 -1.77 -77.02
N VAL A 80 -12.65 -0.62 -77.56
CA VAL A 80 -12.13 0.49 -76.75
C VAL A 80 -13.22 1.06 -75.85
N SER A 81 -14.47 1.17 -76.33
CA SER A 81 -15.61 1.59 -75.51
C SER A 81 -15.86 0.65 -74.32
N LEU A 82 -15.74 -0.67 -74.52
CA LEU A 82 -15.82 -1.65 -73.42
C LEU A 82 -14.72 -1.41 -72.38
N VAL A 83 -13.46 -1.26 -72.81
CA VAL A 83 -12.32 -1.02 -71.90
C VAL A 83 -12.46 0.31 -71.17
N LEU A 84 -12.87 1.38 -71.87
CA LEU A 84 -13.15 2.68 -71.28
C LEU A 84 -14.30 2.63 -70.27
N THR A 85 -15.33 1.81 -70.52
CA THR A 85 -16.44 1.60 -69.58
C THR A 85 -15.97 0.89 -68.32
N ILE A 86 -15.08 -0.10 -68.44
CA ILE A 86 -14.45 -0.77 -67.30
C ILE A 86 -13.61 0.24 -66.51
N TRP A 87 -12.77 1.03 -67.18
CA TRP A 87 -11.95 2.07 -66.54
C TRP A 87 -12.81 3.14 -65.84
N ALA A 88 -13.91 3.58 -66.47
CA ALA A 88 -14.86 4.51 -65.87
C ALA A 88 -15.49 3.93 -64.59
N SER A 89 -15.74 2.62 -64.56
CA SER A 89 -16.22 1.91 -63.37
C SER A 89 -15.19 1.99 -62.23
N TYR A 90 -13.90 1.82 -62.53
CA TYR A 90 -12.82 2.05 -61.55
C TYR A 90 -12.72 3.51 -61.07
N GLY A 91 -13.21 4.48 -61.85
CA GLY A 91 -13.38 5.87 -61.40
C GLY A 91 -14.27 5.99 -60.16
N VAL A 92 -15.31 5.16 -60.04
CA VAL A 92 -16.16 5.09 -58.83
C VAL A 92 -15.36 4.62 -57.61
N TYR A 93 -14.49 3.63 -57.80
CA TYR A 93 -13.61 3.14 -56.75
C TYR A 93 -12.57 4.18 -56.32
N ILE A 94 -11.98 4.92 -57.27
CA ILE A 94 -11.04 6.02 -56.98
C ILE A 94 -11.74 7.13 -56.19
N GLY A 95 -12.96 7.51 -56.58
CA GLY A 95 -13.78 8.48 -55.81
C GLY A 95 -14.08 7.97 -54.39
N PHE A 96 -14.31 6.67 -54.22
CA PHE A 96 -14.44 6.06 -52.91
C PHE A 96 -13.14 6.10 -52.09
N LEU A 97 -11.97 5.85 -52.69
CA LEU A 97 -10.69 6.02 -52.00
C LEU A 97 -10.45 7.47 -51.57
N GLN A 98 -10.87 8.44 -52.39
CA GLN A 98 -10.81 9.86 -52.03
C GLN A 98 -11.73 10.18 -50.84
N PHE A 99 -12.93 9.60 -50.78
CA PHE A 99 -13.81 9.67 -49.60
C PHE A 99 -13.13 9.09 -48.36
N MET A 100 -12.48 7.92 -48.47
CA MET A 100 -11.76 7.30 -47.35
C MET A 100 -10.59 8.16 -46.87
N ALA A 101 -9.78 8.69 -47.79
CA ALA A 101 -8.64 9.54 -47.47
C ALA A 101 -9.04 10.89 -46.86
N GLY A 102 -10.22 11.41 -47.23
CA GLY A 102 -10.80 12.63 -46.65
C GLY A 102 -11.63 12.40 -45.38
N TYR A 103 -11.80 11.16 -44.93
CA TYR A 103 -12.55 10.85 -43.71
C TYR A 103 -11.68 11.12 -42.47
N ASP A 104 -11.88 12.27 -41.83
CA ASP A 104 -11.25 12.65 -40.56
C ASP A 104 -12.33 12.84 -39.49
N ASN A 105 -12.74 11.74 -38.84
CA ASN A 105 -13.60 11.81 -37.65
C ASN A 105 -12.71 11.77 -36.41
N LYS A 106 -12.29 12.94 -35.92
CA LYS A 106 -11.35 13.08 -34.80
C LYS A 106 -11.80 12.43 -33.49
N GLU A 107 -13.10 12.30 -33.26
CA GLU A 107 -13.62 11.75 -32.00
C GLU A 107 -13.78 10.22 -32.04
N ASN A 108 -14.23 9.66 -33.15
CA ASN A 108 -14.57 8.22 -33.24
C ASN A 108 -13.75 7.44 -34.28
N GLY A 109 -12.86 8.11 -35.03
CA GLY A 109 -12.09 7.53 -36.13
C GLY A 109 -10.88 6.68 -35.69
N THR A 110 -10.46 6.81 -34.42
CA THR A 110 -9.33 6.06 -33.85
C THR A 110 -9.79 5.06 -32.79
N TYR A 111 -9.02 3.98 -32.62
CA TYR A 111 -9.18 3.01 -31.53
C TYR A 111 -7.84 2.35 -31.22
N LEU A 112 -7.42 2.38 -29.94
CA LEU A 112 -6.12 1.86 -29.48
C LEU A 112 -4.92 2.34 -30.34
N GLY A 113 -4.96 3.60 -30.79
CA GLY A 113 -3.90 4.22 -31.60
C GLY A 113 -3.94 3.86 -33.10
N TYR A 114 -4.95 3.08 -33.54
CA TYR A 114 -5.18 2.78 -34.94
C TYR A 114 -6.25 3.68 -35.53
N HIS A 115 -5.96 4.26 -36.70
CA HIS A 115 -7.00 4.84 -37.54
C HIS A 115 -7.86 3.72 -38.14
N LYS A 116 -9.15 3.70 -37.84
CA LYS A 116 -10.07 2.61 -38.19
C LYS A 116 -10.19 2.42 -39.70
N MET A 117 -10.20 3.50 -40.48
CA MET A 117 -10.25 3.43 -41.95
C MET A 117 -8.96 2.88 -42.56
N ASP A 118 -7.81 3.23 -41.98
CA ASP A 118 -6.52 2.70 -42.41
C ASP A 118 -6.42 1.21 -42.09
N PHE A 119 -6.95 0.79 -40.95
CA PHE A 119 -6.98 -0.61 -40.57
C PHE A 119 -7.82 -1.44 -41.56
N LEU A 120 -9.00 -0.94 -41.96
CA LEU A 120 -9.89 -1.59 -42.93
C LEU A 120 -9.28 -1.71 -44.33
N THR A 121 -8.49 -0.72 -44.77
CA THR A 121 -7.79 -0.78 -46.07
C THR A 121 -6.59 -1.69 -46.02
N LYS A 122 -5.76 -1.58 -44.96
CA LYS A 122 -4.56 -2.41 -44.78
C LYS A 122 -4.89 -3.90 -44.65
N SER A 123 -6.07 -4.26 -44.17
CA SER A 123 -6.52 -5.66 -44.05
C SER A 123 -7.18 -6.22 -45.31
N ASN A 124 -7.45 -5.42 -46.35
CA ASN A 124 -8.18 -5.88 -47.53
C ASN A 124 -7.25 -6.28 -48.70
N VAL A 125 -7.29 -7.55 -49.11
CA VAL A 125 -6.44 -8.09 -50.19
C VAL A 125 -6.68 -7.39 -51.52
N TRP A 126 -7.92 -7.06 -51.86
CA TRP A 126 -8.29 -6.43 -53.13
C TRP A 126 -7.76 -5.00 -53.24
N TYR A 127 -7.74 -4.27 -52.12
CA TYR A 127 -7.10 -2.95 -52.02
C TYR A 127 -5.59 -3.01 -52.29
N HIS A 128 -4.88 -4.02 -51.75
CA HIS A 128 -3.46 -4.20 -52.08
C HIS A 128 -3.24 -4.58 -53.53
N LEU A 129 -4.13 -5.41 -54.08
CA LEU A 129 -4.06 -5.84 -55.49
C LEU A 129 -4.20 -4.65 -56.46
N THR A 130 -5.07 -3.66 -56.16
CA THR A 130 -5.15 -2.42 -56.93
C THR A 130 -3.91 -1.52 -56.80
N ASN A 131 -3.11 -1.68 -55.76
CA ASN A 131 -1.87 -0.93 -55.54
C ASN A 131 -0.63 -1.67 -56.08
N CYS A 132 -0.78 -2.89 -56.60
CA CYS A 132 0.29 -3.67 -57.22
C CYS A 132 0.59 -3.20 -58.66
N TRP A 133 1.83 -3.37 -59.12
CA TRP A 133 2.23 -2.98 -60.48
C TRP A 133 1.51 -3.81 -61.56
N GLU A 134 1.14 -5.05 -61.24
CA GLU A 134 0.39 -5.96 -62.11
C GLU A 134 -1.00 -5.44 -62.49
N PHE A 135 -1.65 -4.68 -61.60
CA PHE A 135 -2.92 -4.04 -61.89
C PHE A 135 -2.76 -2.93 -62.93
N PHE A 136 -1.77 -2.05 -62.75
CA PHE A 136 -1.45 -1.01 -63.74
C PHE A 136 -1.03 -1.61 -65.09
N GLY A 137 -0.25 -2.69 -65.07
CA GLY A 137 0.10 -3.47 -66.26
C GLY A 137 -1.14 -4.04 -66.96
N SER A 138 -2.10 -4.55 -66.19
CA SER A 138 -3.37 -5.10 -66.71
C SER A 138 -4.25 -4.03 -67.34
N LEU A 139 -4.32 -2.84 -66.76
CA LEU A 139 -4.99 -1.68 -67.37
C LEU A 139 -4.33 -1.36 -68.71
N LEU A 140 -3.01 -1.19 -68.76
CA LEU A 140 -2.30 -0.89 -70.01
C LEU A 140 -2.53 -1.96 -71.10
N LEU A 141 -2.37 -3.24 -70.74
CA LEU A 141 -2.51 -4.37 -71.65
C LEU A 141 -3.96 -4.54 -72.15
N SER A 142 -4.96 -4.10 -71.37
CA SER A 142 -6.37 -4.11 -71.79
C SER A 142 -6.63 -3.24 -73.03
N ILE A 143 -5.81 -2.21 -73.30
CA ILE A 143 -5.90 -1.37 -74.51
C ILE A 143 -4.91 -1.82 -75.59
N VAL A 144 -3.69 -2.15 -75.19
CA VAL A 144 -2.59 -2.45 -76.14
C VAL A 144 -2.85 -3.74 -76.92
N ILE A 145 -3.33 -4.81 -76.27
CA ILE A 145 -3.50 -6.11 -76.94
C ILE A 145 -4.55 -6.06 -78.07
N PRO A 146 -5.75 -5.46 -77.91
CA PRO A 146 -6.72 -5.34 -78.99
C PRO A 146 -6.21 -4.55 -80.20
N ILE A 147 -5.41 -3.50 -79.95
CA ILE A 147 -4.79 -2.70 -81.01
C ILE A 147 -3.80 -3.56 -81.80
N ILE A 148 -2.90 -4.28 -81.12
CA ILE A 148 -1.93 -5.17 -81.76
C ILE A 148 -2.62 -6.27 -82.58
N VAL A 149 -3.65 -6.91 -82.02
CA VAL A 149 -4.43 -7.96 -82.68
C VAL A 149 -5.16 -7.42 -83.93
N LYS A 150 -5.63 -6.17 -83.93
CA LYS A 150 -6.30 -5.56 -85.10
C LYS A 150 -5.33 -5.17 -86.23
N PHE A 151 -4.14 -4.66 -85.89
CA PHE A 151 -3.17 -4.19 -86.89
C PHE A 151 -2.31 -5.30 -87.49
N ASN A 152 -2.29 -6.49 -86.89
CA ASN A 152 -1.50 -7.62 -87.36
C ASN A 152 -2.38 -8.88 -87.47
N THR A 153 -2.78 -9.23 -88.69
CA THR A 153 -3.66 -10.37 -89.01
C THR A 153 -3.02 -11.74 -88.81
N SER A 154 -1.73 -11.80 -88.46
CA SER A 154 -0.97 -13.04 -88.18
C SER A 154 -0.77 -13.34 -86.68
N VAL A 155 -1.46 -12.59 -85.81
CA VAL A 155 -1.33 -12.72 -84.35
C VAL A 155 -2.03 -14.00 -83.85
N ASP A 156 -1.30 -14.75 -83.03
CA ASP A 156 -1.75 -16.00 -82.42
C ASP A 156 -3.00 -15.80 -81.54
N ILE A 157 -3.97 -16.71 -81.65
CA ILE A 157 -5.22 -16.72 -80.88
C ILE A 157 -4.99 -16.71 -79.35
N ARG A 158 -3.81 -17.17 -78.90
CA ARG A 158 -3.36 -17.09 -77.50
C ARG A 158 -3.33 -15.66 -76.95
N TYR A 159 -3.03 -14.64 -77.77
CA TYR A 159 -3.09 -13.24 -77.32
C TYR A 159 -4.53 -12.78 -77.03
N GLN A 160 -5.51 -13.32 -77.75
CA GLN A 160 -6.92 -13.02 -77.52
C GLN A 160 -7.43 -13.68 -76.23
N TYR A 161 -7.00 -14.91 -75.93
CA TYR A 161 -7.29 -15.55 -74.64
C TYR A 161 -6.64 -14.81 -73.47
N LEU A 162 -5.41 -14.31 -73.64
CA LEU A 162 -4.74 -13.50 -72.61
C LEU A 162 -5.47 -12.18 -72.36
N TRP A 163 -5.89 -11.50 -73.43
CA TRP A 163 -6.68 -10.28 -73.30
C TRP A 163 -8.03 -10.51 -72.60
N GLN A 164 -8.74 -11.58 -72.96
CA GLN A 164 -9.99 -11.96 -72.30
C GLN A 164 -9.77 -12.30 -70.82
N ALA A 165 -8.64 -12.92 -70.47
CA ALA A 165 -8.27 -13.17 -69.08
C ALA A 165 -8.02 -11.88 -68.29
N ILE A 166 -7.34 -10.90 -68.90
CA ILE A 166 -7.11 -9.58 -68.29
C ILE A 166 -8.43 -8.83 -68.10
N VAL A 167 -9.29 -8.78 -69.11
CA VAL A 167 -10.61 -8.12 -69.03
C VAL A 167 -11.51 -8.82 -67.99
N GLY A 168 -11.53 -10.15 -67.98
CA GLY A 168 -12.29 -10.93 -67.00
C GLY A 168 -11.80 -10.70 -65.57
N PHE A 169 -10.47 -10.67 -65.36
CA PHE A 169 -9.87 -10.31 -64.08
C PHE A 169 -10.27 -8.90 -63.64
N LEU A 170 -10.19 -7.89 -64.53
CA LEU A 170 -10.57 -6.51 -64.19
C LEU A 170 -12.06 -6.40 -63.82
N LEU A 171 -12.95 -7.16 -64.44
CA LEU A 171 -14.37 -7.17 -64.05
C LEU A 171 -14.59 -7.83 -62.68
N ILE A 172 -13.95 -8.98 -62.44
CA ILE A 172 -14.02 -9.69 -61.15
C ILE A 172 -13.47 -8.80 -60.02
N LEU A 173 -12.30 -8.20 -60.23
CA LEU A 173 -11.69 -7.29 -59.27
C LEU A 173 -12.62 -6.12 -58.96
N PHE A 174 -13.24 -5.50 -59.96
CA PHE A 174 -14.17 -4.39 -59.75
C PHE A 174 -15.37 -4.79 -58.87
N ILE A 175 -15.96 -5.96 -59.08
CA ILE A 175 -17.08 -6.47 -58.24
C ILE A 175 -16.64 -6.60 -56.78
N PHE A 176 -15.44 -7.14 -56.54
CA PHE A 176 -14.92 -7.28 -55.17
C PHE A 176 -14.59 -5.93 -54.52
N LEU A 177 -14.09 -4.96 -55.28
CA LEU A 177 -13.85 -3.59 -54.80
C LEU A 177 -15.15 -2.87 -54.49
N LEU A 178 -16.21 -3.07 -55.28
CA LEU A 178 -17.54 -2.53 -55.00
C LEU A 178 -18.15 -3.16 -53.72
N LYS A 179 -17.97 -4.47 -53.53
CA LYS A 179 -18.37 -5.14 -52.29
C LYS A 179 -17.61 -4.58 -51.10
N PHE A 180 -16.30 -4.34 -51.25
CA PHE A 180 -15.46 -3.71 -50.23
C PHE A 180 -15.93 -2.29 -49.91
N SER A 181 -16.19 -1.45 -50.92
CA SER A 181 -16.63 -0.08 -50.70
C SER A 181 -17.96 0.00 -49.97
N LEU A 182 -18.94 -0.84 -50.34
CA LEU A 182 -20.21 -0.95 -49.62
C LEU A 182 -20.03 -1.40 -48.17
N LYS A 183 -19.11 -2.36 -47.93
CA LYS A 183 -18.78 -2.82 -46.58
C LYS A 183 -18.18 -1.70 -45.74
N VAL A 184 -17.22 -0.96 -46.27
CA VAL A 184 -16.59 0.17 -45.58
C VAL A 184 -17.63 1.24 -45.28
N VAL A 185 -18.47 1.64 -46.25
CA VAL A 185 -19.54 2.63 -46.03
C VAL A 185 -20.47 2.21 -44.88
N LYS A 186 -20.86 0.93 -44.85
CA LYS A 186 -21.67 0.38 -43.73
C LYS A 186 -20.95 0.51 -42.39
N ILE A 187 -19.65 0.19 -42.34
CA ILE A 187 -18.84 0.32 -41.13
C ILE A 187 -18.65 1.79 -40.74
N THR A 188 -18.48 2.71 -41.69
CA THR A 188 -18.43 4.16 -41.44
C THR A 188 -19.69 4.65 -40.73
N ILE A 189 -20.87 4.15 -41.12
CA ILE A 189 -22.14 4.46 -40.44
C ILE A 189 -22.11 3.95 -39.00
N PHE A 190 -21.58 2.74 -38.75
CA PHE A 190 -21.45 2.21 -37.40
C PHE A 190 -20.44 2.99 -36.56
N ILE A 191 -19.32 3.44 -37.14
CA ILE A 191 -18.34 4.30 -36.48
C ILE A 191 -19.00 5.62 -36.08
N ASN A 192 -19.74 6.26 -36.98
CA ASN A 192 -20.45 7.50 -36.68
C ASN A 192 -21.54 7.33 -35.61
N LYS A 193 -22.12 6.14 -35.50
CA LYS A 193 -23.12 5.80 -34.47
C LYS A 193 -22.52 5.20 -33.20
N ASN A 194 -21.19 5.05 -33.09
CA ASN A 194 -20.50 4.36 -32.02
C ASN A 194 -20.99 2.92 -31.74
N THR A 195 -21.47 2.22 -32.77
CA THR A 195 -21.92 0.81 -32.71
C THR A 195 -20.98 -0.15 -33.43
N ASP A 196 -19.74 0.27 -33.66
CA ASP A 196 -18.68 -0.45 -34.38
C ASP A 196 -17.94 -1.50 -33.53
N GLY A 197 -18.60 -2.08 -32.51
CA GLY A 197 -17.99 -3.04 -31.57
C GLY A 197 -17.27 -4.20 -32.27
N GLY A 198 -17.84 -4.74 -33.35
CA GLY A 198 -17.18 -5.80 -34.13
C GLY A 198 -15.84 -5.39 -34.73
N LEU A 199 -15.67 -4.15 -35.19
CA LEU A 199 -14.39 -3.67 -35.71
C LEU A 199 -13.36 -3.50 -34.59
N LYS A 200 -13.80 -3.02 -33.42
CA LYS A 200 -12.95 -2.86 -32.24
C LYS A 200 -12.37 -4.21 -31.79
N GLU A 201 -13.18 -5.27 -31.77
CA GLU A 201 -12.71 -6.62 -31.44
C GLU A 201 -11.67 -7.17 -32.43
N VAL A 202 -11.83 -6.91 -33.73
CA VAL A 202 -10.84 -7.33 -34.74
C VAL A 202 -9.50 -6.60 -34.54
N ILE A 203 -9.55 -5.28 -34.28
CA ILE A 203 -8.34 -4.49 -33.98
C ILE A 203 -7.66 -5.04 -32.72
N LYS A 204 -8.44 -5.32 -31.66
CA LYS A 204 -7.96 -5.91 -30.42
C LYS A 204 -7.25 -7.24 -30.65
N SER A 205 -7.85 -8.13 -31.43
CA SER A 205 -7.27 -9.44 -31.77
C SER A 205 -5.98 -9.33 -32.60
N ASP A 206 -5.89 -8.38 -33.53
CA ASP A 206 -4.64 -8.15 -34.27
C ASP A 206 -3.50 -7.67 -33.35
N ILE A 207 -3.80 -6.75 -32.42
CA ILE A 207 -2.84 -6.30 -31.40
C ILE A 207 -2.38 -7.48 -30.55
N GLU A 208 -3.32 -8.26 -30.01
CA GLU A 208 -3.05 -9.45 -29.19
C GLU A 208 -2.14 -10.44 -29.91
N ASN A 209 -2.47 -10.80 -31.15
CA ASN A 209 -1.67 -11.72 -31.96
C ASN A 209 -0.24 -11.21 -32.21
N ARG A 210 -0.09 -9.90 -32.44
CA ARG A 210 1.20 -9.27 -32.67
C ARG A 210 2.05 -9.28 -31.40
N TYR A 211 1.47 -8.90 -30.26
CA TYR A 211 2.18 -8.89 -28.99
C TYR A 211 2.50 -10.29 -28.48
N ASN A 212 1.64 -11.28 -28.75
CA ASN A 212 1.95 -12.69 -28.54
C ASN A 212 3.18 -13.13 -29.34
N LYS A 213 3.35 -12.66 -30.58
CA LYS A 213 4.56 -12.94 -31.37
C LYS A 213 5.80 -12.25 -30.77
N TYR A 214 5.68 -11.01 -30.31
CA TYR A 214 6.79 -10.29 -29.65
C TYR A 214 7.18 -10.93 -28.33
N PHE A 215 6.21 -11.36 -27.53
CA PHE A 215 6.43 -12.06 -26.27
C PHE A 215 7.07 -13.44 -26.49
N ASN A 216 6.61 -14.19 -27.49
CA ASN A 216 7.27 -15.45 -27.89
C ASN A 216 8.73 -15.24 -28.32
N LYS A 217 9.07 -14.07 -28.89
CA LYS A 217 10.46 -13.71 -29.19
C LYS A 217 11.25 -13.45 -27.91
N LEU A 218 10.66 -12.78 -26.90
CA LEU A 218 11.27 -12.59 -25.58
C LEU A 218 11.61 -13.93 -24.93
N ILE A 219 10.65 -14.88 -24.91
CA ILE A 219 10.86 -16.23 -24.35
C ILE A 219 12.03 -16.93 -25.04
N LYS A 220 12.07 -16.91 -26.38
CA LYS A 220 13.16 -17.55 -27.16
C LYS A 220 14.53 -16.92 -26.89
N GLN A 221 14.55 -15.63 -26.57
CA GLN A 221 15.76 -14.87 -26.24
C GLN A 221 15.97 -14.74 -24.73
N LYS A 222 15.23 -15.54 -23.94
CA LYS A 222 15.28 -15.61 -22.48
C LYS A 222 15.29 -14.26 -21.78
N PHE A 223 14.51 -13.31 -22.29
CA PHE A 223 14.38 -11.97 -21.70
C PHE A 223 15.71 -11.19 -21.54
N SER A 224 16.71 -11.49 -22.38
CA SER A 224 17.95 -10.70 -22.44
C SER A 224 17.68 -9.20 -22.60
N TYR A 225 18.59 -8.37 -22.06
CA TYR A 225 18.46 -6.90 -22.06
C TYR A 225 18.01 -6.32 -23.41
N GLY A 226 18.68 -6.65 -24.51
CA GLY A 226 18.33 -6.12 -25.84
C GLY A 226 16.96 -6.59 -26.35
N ALA A 227 16.51 -7.77 -25.94
CA ALA A 227 15.17 -8.26 -26.27
C ALA A 227 14.09 -7.46 -25.52
N ARG A 228 14.31 -7.22 -24.21
CA ARG A 228 13.43 -6.41 -23.36
C ARG A 228 13.35 -4.97 -23.85
N GLU A 229 14.49 -4.35 -24.11
CA GLU A 229 14.57 -2.99 -24.63
C GLU A 229 13.77 -2.85 -25.94
N SER A 230 13.96 -3.78 -26.88
CA SER A 230 13.20 -3.80 -28.14
C SER A 230 11.69 -3.96 -27.91
N TYR A 231 11.28 -4.79 -26.95
CA TYR A 231 9.86 -5.01 -26.62
C TYR A 231 9.24 -3.74 -26.04
N PHE A 232 9.83 -3.19 -24.97
CA PHE A 232 9.29 -2.01 -24.30
C PHE A 232 9.39 -0.74 -25.15
N ARG A 233 10.37 -0.64 -26.05
CA ARG A 233 10.40 0.44 -27.05
C ARG A 233 9.16 0.39 -27.94
N GLN A 234 8.76 -0.80 -28.40
CA GLN A 234 7.54 -0.96 -29.20
C GLN A 234 6.28 -0.63 -28.39
N VAL A 235 6.18 -1.12 -27.15
CA VAL A 235 5.04 -0.81 -26.26
C VAL A 235 4.93 0.71 -26.05
N LYS A 236 6.04 1.39 -25.76
CA LYS A 236 6.08 2.85 -25.56
C LYS A 236 5.68 3.62 -26.83
N MET A 237 6.16 3.19 -27.99
CA MET A 237 5.76 3.79 -29.27
C MET A 237 4.26 3.63 -29.53
N ASP A 238 3.72 2.42 -29.37
CA ASP A 238 2.30 2.17 -29.61
C ASP A 238 1.41 2.91 -28.58
N LEU A 239 1.82 2.97 -27.31
CA LEU A 239 1.15 3.76 -26.27
C LEU A 239 1.14 5.26 -26.59
N SER A 240 2.22 5.80 -27.13
CA SER A 240 2.30 7.23 -27.48
C SER A 240 1.35 7.65 -28.60
N ASN A 241 0.85 6.69 -29.39
CA ASN A 241 -0.15 6.92 -30.43
C ASN A 241 -1.59 6.90 -29.89
N ILE A 242 -1.79 6.65 -28.59
CA ILE A 242 -3.11 6.59 -27.95
C ILE A 242 -3.33 7.86 -27.15
N ASP A 243 -4.29 8.69 -27.56
CA ASP A 243 -4.58 9.95 -26.87
C ASP A 243 -5.36 9.74 -25.56
N ASN A 244 -6.35 8.84 -25.58
CA ASN A 244 -7.24 8.60 -24.45
C ASN A 244 -6.63 7.67 -23.39
N ASN A 245 -6.59 8.12 -22.14
CA ASN A 245 -6.11 7.36 -20.99
C ASN A 245 -6.85 6.04 -20.75
N THR A 246 -8.17 6.00 -21.01
CA THR A 246 -8.95 4.76 -20.88
C THR A 246 -8.52 3.73 -21.94
N ASP A 247 -8.26 4.18 -23.15
CA ASP A 247 -7.80 3.32 -24.25
C ASP A 247 -6.35 2.84 -24.02
N LYS A 248 -5.49 3.64 -23.36
CA LYS A 248 -4.15 3.19 -22.94
C LYS A 248 -4.25 2.00 -21.98
N ILE A 249 -5.16 2.05 -21.01
CA ILE A 249 -5.39 0.96 -20.06
C ILE A 249 -5.95 -0.28 -20.77
N ILE A 250 -6.90 -0.11 -21.70
CA ILE A 250 -7.42 -1.22 -22.50
C ILE A 250 -6.31 -1.86 -23.35
N PHE A 251 -5.47 -1.04 -23.98
CA PHE A 251 -4.33 -1.51 -24.76
C PHE A 251 -3.37 -2.34 -23.90
N LEU A 252 -2.99 -1.84 -22.73
CA LEU A 252 -2.08 -2.55 -21.83
C LEU A 252 -2.67 -3.85 -21.29
N ASN A 253 -3.98 -3.87 -21.03
CA ASN A 253 -4.68 -5.11 -20.70
C ASN A 253 -4.51 -6.13 -21.82
N VAL A 254 -4.71 -5.74 -23.07
CA VAL A 254 -4.52 -6.65 -24.21
C VAL A 254 -3.07 -7.13 -24.31
N VAL A 255 -2.10 -6.23 -24.13
CA VAL A 255 -0.67 -6.54 -24.26
C VAL A 255 -0.17 -7.48 -23.16
N TYR A 256 -0.53 -7.22 -21.90
CA TYR A 256 -0.01 -7.96 -20.75
C TYR A 256 -0.77 -9.25 -20.45
N PHE A 257 -2.02 -9.38 -20.91
CA PHE A 257 -2.80 -10.61 -20.77
C PHE A 257 -2.89 -11.42 -22.08
N ALA A 258 -2.09 -11.08 -23.11
CA ALA A 258 -2.06 -11.81 -24.38
C ALA A 258 -1.63 -13.28 -24.21
N ALA A 259 -0.73 -13.55 -23.26
CA ALA A 259 -0.24 -14.89 -22.94
C ALA A 259 -0.81 -15.35 -21.60
N SER A 260 -1.23 -16.62 -21.52
CA SER A 260 -1.74 -17.18 -20.26
C SER A 260 -0.60 -17.44 -19.26
N SER A 261 -0.89 -17.25 -17.97
CA SER A 261 0.06 -17.51 -16.87
C SER A 261 0.64 -18.93 -16.91
N SER A 262 -0.18 -19.94 -17.23
CA SER A 262 0.27 -21.33 -17.39
C SER A 262 1.32 -21.50 -18.49
N THR A 263 1.10 -20.87 -19.65
CA THR A 263 2.02 -20.91 -20.78
C THR A 263 3.34 -20.23 -20.43
N ILE A 264 3.30 -19.13 -19.68
CA ILE A 264 4.49 -18.44 -19.20
C ILE A 264 5.30 -19.36 -18.29
N ILE A 265 4.65 -19.93 -17.26
CA ILE A 265 5.28 -20.83 -16.29
C ILE A 265 5.97 -22.01 -16.99
N GLU A 266 5.27 -22.71 -17.89
CA GLU A 266 5.83 -23.87 -18.61
C GLU A 266 7.12 -23.52 -19.37
N ASN A 267 7.17 -22.34 -19.99
CA ASN A 267 8.32 -21.91 -20.78
C ASN A 267 9.51 -21.46 -19.93
N ILE A 268 9.29 -20.97 -18.70
CA ILE A 268 10.34 -20.38 -17.86
C ILE A 268 10.74 -21.23 -16.64
N LYS A 269 10.00 -22.29 -16.32
CA LYS A 269 10.27 -23.17 -15.16
C LYS A 269 11.69 -23.74 -15.12
N GLY A 270 12.33 -23.92 -16.29
CA GLY A 270 13.68 -24.46 -16.44
C GLY A 270 14.82 -23.42 -16.51
N TYR A 271 14.54 -22.15 -16.21
CA TYR A 271 15.52 -21.07 -16.27
C TYR A 271 16.63 -21.22 -15.21
N LYS A 272 17.84 -20.81 -15.58
CA LYS A 272 19.03 -20.77 -14.70
C LYS A 272 19.18 -19.39 -14.06
N GLU A 273 20.13 -19.23 -13.12
CA GLU A 273 20.37 -17.99 -12.35
C GLU A 273 20.28 -16.70 -13.19
N TRP A 274 21.08 -16.57 -14.25
CA TRP A 274 21.03 -15.38 -15.12
C TRP A 274 19.71 -15.19 -15.87
N ASP A 275 19.09 -16.28 -16.32
CA ASP A 275 17.80 -16.24 -17.02
C ASP A 275 16.66 -15.78 -16.06
N ILE A 276 16.76 -16.14 -14.77
CA ILE A 276 15.84 -15.70 -13.70
C ILE A 276 15.98 -14.20 -13.46
N VAL A 277 17.22 -13.69 -13.38
CA VAL A 277 17.50 -12.26 -13.21
C VAL A 277 16.96 -11.45 -14.40
N ASP A 278 17.12 -11.94 -15.62
CA ASP A 278 16.60 -11.31 -16.82
C ASP A 278 15.06 -11.24 -16.83
N TYR A 279 14.37 -12.31 -16.39
CA TYR A 279 12.91 -12.28 -16.24
C TYR A 279 12.44 -11.34 -15.12
N LYS A 280 13.10 -11.34 -13.96
CA LYS A 280 12.81 -10.37 -12.88
C LYS A 280 13.00 -8.93 -13.38
N SER A 281 14.01 -8.70 -14.22
CA SER A 281 14.25 -7.39 -14.83
C SER A 281 13.18 -7.02 -15.87
N PHE A 282 12.62 -7.99 -16.61
CA PHE A 282 11.44 -7.77 -17.46
C PHE A 282 10.23 -7.29 -16.63
N ILE A 283 9.99 -7.91 -15.47
CA ILE A 283 8.93 -7.50 -14.56
C ILE A 283 9.21 -6.10 -14.00
N LYS A 284 10.47 -5.81 -13.63
CA LYS A 284 10.88 -4.46 -13.24
C LYS A 284 10.50 -3.41 -14.30
N ASP A 285 10.91 -3.62 -15.56
CA ASP A 285 10.62 -2.72 -16.68
C ASP A 285 9.11 -2.57 -16.93
N LYS A 286 8.34 -3.65 -16.73
CA LYS A 286 6.87 -3.66 -16.85
C LYS A 286 6.23 -2.72 -15.82
N TYR A 287 6.63 -2.84 -14.55
CA TYR A 287 6.09 -2.01 -13.47
C TYR A 287 6.58 -0.57 -13.53
N ASP A 288 7.81 -0.33 -13.98
CA ASP A 288 8.31 1.01 -14.26
C ASP A 288 7.53 1.70 -15.37
N LEU A 289 7.06 0.96 -16.38
CA LEU A 289 6.15 1.52 -17.38
C LEU A 289 4.80 1.87 -16.77
N ILE A 290 4.19 0.94 -16.00
CA ILE A 290 2.88 1.14 -15.34
C ILE A 290 2.92 2.38 -14.43
N SER A 291 3.97 2.52 -13.61
CA SER A 291 4.12 3.64 -12.68
C SER A 291 4.38 4.98 -13.38
N ASN A 292 4.77 5.00 -14.65
CA ASN A 292 5.03 6.23 -15.41
C ASN A 292 3.88 6.65 -16.34
N ILE A 293 2.81 5.85 -16.43
CA ILE A 293 1.66 6.16 -17.29
C ILE A 293 0.81 7.27 -16.65
N ASP A 294 0.69 8.39 -17.36
CA ASP A 294 -0.11 9.55 -16.95
C ASP A 294 -1.61 9.24 -17.12
N CYS A 295 -2.25 8.70 -16.07
CA CYS A 295 -3.66 8.31 -16.03
C CYS A 295 -4.23 8.56 -14.62
N GLU A 296 -5.53 8.78 -14.54
CA GLU A 296 -6.26 8.91 -13.27
C GLU A 296 -6.12 7.64 -12.41
N GLU A 297 -5.87 7.82 -11.11
CA GLU A 297 -5.63 6.74 -10.14
C GLU A 297 -6.79 5.73 -10.12
N ASP A 298 -8.04 6.20 -10.19
CA ASP A 298 -9.26 5.38 -10.09
C ASP A 298 -9.40 4.32 -11.20
N LYS A 299 -8.72 4.52 -12.33
CA LYS A 299 -8.67 3.54 -13.43
C LYS A 299 -7.35 2.79 -13.48
N LEU A 300 -6.24 3.47 -13.16
CA LEU A 300 -4.90 2.88 -13.23
C LEU A 300 -4.69 1.83 -12.14
N ILE A 301 -5.13 2.09 -10.90
CA ILE A 301 -4.89 1.20 -9.76
C ILE A 301 -5.62 -0.14 -9.91
N PRO A 302 -6.93 -0.21 -10.25
CA PRO A 302 -7.58 -1.49 -10.50
C PRO A 302 -6.91 -2.33 -11.59
N PHE A 303 -6.43 -1.68 -12.65
CA PHE A 303 -5.64 -2.35 -13.70
C PHE A 303 -4.29 -2.84 -13.18
N ALA A 304 -3.54 -2.01 -12.46
CA ALA A 304 -2.25 -2.41 -11.90
C ALA A 304 -2.41 -3.58 -10.89
N ILE A 305 -3.50 -3.59 -10.13
CA ILE A 305 -3.86 -4.69 -9.22
C ILE A 305 -4.13 -5.99 -10.00
N SER A 306 -4.88 -5.95 -11.11
CA SER A 306 -5.12 -7.18 -11.89
C SER A 306 -3.82 -7.76 -12.47
N VAL A 307 -2.92 -6.89 -12.93
CA VAL A 307 -1.58 -7.29 -13.40
C VAL A 307 -0.76 -7.88 -12.25
N PHE A 308 -0.79 -7.25 -11.08
CA PHE A 308 -0.13 -7.72 -9.86
C PHE A 308 -0.59 -9.10 -9.42
N ILE A 309 -1.90 -9.32 -9.42
CA ILE A 309 -2.50 -10.62 -9.10
C ILE A 309 -1.93 -11.70 -10.03
N SER A 310 -1.93 -11.45 -11.34
CA SER A 310 -1.44 -12.41 -12.33
C SER A 310 0.06 -12.67 -12.22
N ASP A 311 0.88 -11.63 -12.08
CA ASP A 311 2.34 -11.78 -12.00
C ASP A 311 2.76 -12.47 -10.68
N THR A 312 2.08 -12.16 -9.57
CA THR A 312 2.30 -12.81 -8.27
C THR A 312 2.01 -14.31 -8.36
N GLU A 313 0.89 -14.72 -8.97
CA GLU A 313 0.59 -16.15 -9.19
C GLU A 313 1.66 -16.90 -9.99
N ILE A 314 2.23 -16.23 -11.00
CA ILE A 314 3.35 -16.78 -11.77
C ILE A 314 4.57 -17.00 -10.87
N PHE A 315 4.96 -15.98 -10.10
CA PHE A 315 6.12 -16.10 -9.20
C PHE A 315 5.91 -17.11 -8.09
N ASP A 316 4.72 -17.15 -7.48
CA ASP A 316 4.39 -18.07 -6.40
C ASP A 316 4.56 -19.53 -6.85
N GLU A 317 4.06 -19.88 -8.05
CA GLU A 317 4.22 -21.21 -8.62
C GLU A 317 5.68 -21.50 -9.00
N LEU A 318 6.43 -20.51 -9.48
CA LEU A 318 7.86 -20.67 -9.80
C LEU A 318 8.72 -20.88 -8.55
N ILE A 319 8.48 -20.11 -7.49
CA ILE A 319 9.19 -20.19 -6.20
C ILE A 319 8.89 -21.53 -5.52
N LYS A 320 7.63 -21.97 -5.54
CA LYS A 320 7.22 -23.27 -5.02
C LYS A 320 7.95 -24.44 -5.69
N ASN A 321 8.21 -24.32 -7.00
CA ASN A 321 8.89 -25.35 -7.77
C ASN A 321 10.43 -25.26 -7.72
N ASN A 322 10.99 -24.07 -7.57
CA ASN A 322 12.44 -23.83 -7.59
C ASN A 322 12.83 -22.64 -6.69
N ARG A 323 13.64 -22.90 -5.66
CA ARG A 323 14.08 -21.87 -4.69
C ARG A 323 15.06 -20.85 -5.29
N ASN A 324 15.67 -21.13 -6.44
CA ASN A 324 16.57 -20.17 -7.10
C ASN A 324 15.84 -18.88 -7.54
N TRP A 325 14.50 -18.87 -7.56
CA TRP A 325 13.71 -17.66 -7.77
C TRP A 325 13.77 -16.67 -6.60
N ILE A 326 14.18 -17.11 -5.40
CA ILE A 326 14.37 -16.26 -4.21
C ILE A 326 15.82 -16.20 -3.72
N GLU A 327 16.67 -17.16 -4.11
CA GLU A 327 18.08 -17.15 -3.75
C GLU A 327 18.84 -16.08 -4.55
N SER A 328 19.74 -15.34 -3.88
CA SER A 328 20.69 -14.46 -4.55
C SER A 328 22.00 -15.22 -4.82
N ASP A 329 22.85 -14.76 -5.75
CA ASP A 329 24.17 -15.40 -5.94
C ASP A 329 25.09 -15.09 -4.75
N TYR A 330 25.34 -16.07 -3.90
CA TYR A 330 26.24 -15.95 -2.74
C TYR A 330 27.21 -17.11 -2.62
N ASN A 331 28.38 -16.81 -2.07
CA ASN A 331 29.38 -17.81 -1.70
C ASN A 331 29.50 -17.91 -0.18
N PHE A 332 29.77 -19.11 0.32
CA PHE A 332 30.06 -19.31 1.73
C PHE A 332 31.57 -19.29 1.98
N GLU A 333 32.03 -18.28 2.70
CA GLU A 333 33.40 -18.21 3.17
C GLU A 333 33.53 -18.82 4.56
N SER A 334 34.54 -19.67 4.76
CA SER A 334 34.92 -20.14 6.09
C SER A 334 35.54 -19.00 6.91
N MET A 335 35.08 -18.77 8.14
CA MET A 335 35.87 -17.97 9.09
C MET A 335 37.22 -18.68 9.26
N GLY A 336 38.34 -17.96 9.10
CA GLY A 336 39.69 -18.53 8.98
C GLY A 336 40.14 -19.49 10.11
N ILE A 337 41.29 -20.12 9.88
CA ILE A 337 41.91 -21.24 10.64
C ILE A 337 42.01 -20.99 12.17
N PHE A 338 41.97 -19.73 12.62
CA PHE A 338 42.20 -19.34 14.01
C PHE A 338 40.98 -19.42 14.95
N ASN A 339 39.78 -19.77 14.47
CA ASN A 339 38.55 -19.86 15.29
C ASN A 339 37.88 -21.25 15.28
N LYS A 340 38.67 -22.34 15.33
CA LYS A 340 38.12 -23.70 15.57
C LYS A 340 37.64 -23.83 17.01
N LYS A 341 36.38 -23.46 17.26
CA LYS A 341 35.69 -23.73 18.52
C LYS A 341 35.26 -25.20 18.52
N SER A 342 35.46 -25.93 19.60
CA SER A 342 34.94 -27.30 19.74
C SER A 342 33.83 -27.34 20.79
N ILE A 343 32.71 -27.99 20.49
CA ILE A 343 31.64 -28.21 21.46
C ILE A 343 31.79 -29.65 21.96
N LEU A 344 32.19 -29.82 23.23
CA LEU A 344 32.36 -31.14 23.87
C LEU A 344 33.22 -32.12 23.03
N GLY A 345 34.27 -31.63 22.37
CA GLY A 345 35.19 -32.42 21.55
C GLY A 345 34.76 -32.64 20.09
N VAL A 346 33.64 -32.06 19.64
CA VAL A 346 33.18 -32.08 18.23
C VAL A 346 33.65 -30.80 17.52
N GLU A 347 34.20 -30.95 16.31
CA GLU A 347 34.69 -29.81 15.50
C GLU A 347 33.51 -28.98 14.97
N LEU A 348 33.49 -27.67 15.28
CA LEU A 348 32.50 -26.72 14.77
C LEU A 348 33.15 -25.80 13.71
N ASN A 349 32.70 -25.90 12.47
CA ASN A 349 33.11 -25.01 11.40
C ASN A 349 32.02 -23.98 11.12
N LYS A 350 32.42 -22.72 11.03
CA LYS A 350 31.52 -21.61 10.73
C LYS A 350 31.76 -21.11 9.31
N LYS A 351 30.68 -20.96 8.57
CA LYS A 351 30.67 -20.43 7.21
C LYS A 351 29.71 -19.26 7.14
N ILE A 352 30.12 -18.14 6.55
CA ILE A 352 29.29 -16.94 6.42
C ILE A 352 28.99 -16.71 4.95
N ARG A 353 27.72 -16.41 4.68
CA ARG A 353 27.23 -15.96 3.38
C ARG A 353 27.88 -14.63 3.03
N ARG A 354 28.60 -14.59 1.91
CA ARG A 354 29.12 -13.38 1.30
C ARG A 354 28.42 -13.14 -0.03
N PRO A 355 27.92 -11.92 -0.27
CA PRO A 355 27.37 -11.57 -1.58
C PRO A 355 28.46 -11.67 -2.65
N SER A 356 28.09 -12.19 -3.82
CA SER A 356 28.95 -12.13 -5.00
C SER A 356 29.10 -10.67 -5.47
N ILE A 357 30.20 -10.35 -6.16
CA ILE A 357 30.61 -8.97 -6.52
C ILE A 357 29.56 -8.22 -7.38
N ASN A 358 28.63 -8.94 -8.03
CA ASN A 358 27.63 -8.39 -8.95
C ASN A 358 26.31 -7.91 -8.27
N LEU A 359 26.23 -7.89 -6.94
CA LEU A 359 24.95 -7.73 -6.23
C LEU A 359 24.37 -6.29 -6.18
N PHE A 360 25.21 -5.26 -6.30
CA PHE A 360 24.79 -3.86 -6.07
C PHE A 360 23.81 -3.33 -7.12
N GLU A 361 23.79 -3.89 -8.33
CA GLU A 361 22.90 -3.44 -9.42
C GLU A 361 21.49 -4.09 -9.37
N TYR A 362 21.33 -5.16 -8.57
CA TYR A 362 20.12 -6.02 -8.59
C TYR A 362 19.43 -6.19 -7.23
N SER A 363 19.83 -5.45 -6.19
CA SER A 363 19.23 -5.54 -4.85
C SER A 363 17.71 -5.36 -4.87
N ASP A 364 17.22 -4.44 -5.70
CA ASP A 364 15.82 -4.03 -5.74
C ASP A 364 14.90 -5.09 -6.35
N ILE A 365 15.45 -6.06 -7.07
CA ILE A 365 14.67 -7.14 -7.71
C ILE A 365 14.83 -8.49 -7.00
N ASN A 366 15.60 -8.57 -5.91
CA ASN A 366 15.75 -9.80 -5.13
C ASN A 366 14.37 -10.29 -4.65
N ASN A 367 13.62 -9.40 -4.01
CA ASN A 367 12.23 -9.60 -3.65
C ASN A 367 11.32 -8.82 -4.61
N ILE A 368 11.05 -9.44 -5.77
CA ILE A 368 10.26 -8.83 -6.84
C ILE A 368 8.84 -8.45 -6.39
N HIS A 369 8.23 -9.18 -5.45
CA HIS A 369 6.91 -8.85 -4.91
C HIS A 369 6.90 -7.48 -4.21
N ILE A 370 7.94 -7.19 -3.42
CA ILE A 370 8.12 -5.87 -2.80
C ILE A 370 8.23 -4.80 -3.89
N TYR A 371 9.03 -5.03 -4.93
CA TYR A 371 9.22 -4.06 -6.01
C TYR A 371 7.90 -3.74 -6.73
N MET A 372 7.18 -4.79 -7.13
CA MET A 372 5.89 -4.66 -7.81
C MET A 372 4.90 -3.88 -6.95
N PHE A 373 4.75 -4.24 -5.67
CA PHE A 373 3.83 -3.56 -4.76
C PHE A 373 4.23 -2.10 -4.55
N LYS A 374 5.51 -1.83 -4.29
CA LYS A 374 6.03 -0.48 -4.10
C LYS A 374 5.70 0.44 -5.28
N LYS A 375 5.88 -0.05 -6.52
CA LYS A 375 5.59 0.73 -7.74
C LYS A 375 4.11 1.10 -7.89
N ILE A 376 3.20 0.20 -7.50
CA ILE A 376 1.76 0.49 -7.47
C ILE A 376 1.44 1.46 -6.34
N ALA A 377 1.99 1.22 -5.15
CA ALA A 377 1.79 2.07 -3.98
C ALA A 377 2.27 3.50 -4.23
N GLU A 378 3.41 3.73 -4.90
CA GLU A 378 3.89 5.06 -5.30
C GLU A 378 2.84 5.89 -6.06
N ARG A 379 1.93 5.23 -6.79
CA ARG A 379 0.82 5.87 -7.52
C ARG A 379 -0.47 6.04 -6.72
N ALA A 380 -0.66 5.30 -5.63
CA ALA A 380 -1.84 5.42 -4.78
C ALA A 380 -1.68 6.61 -3.83
N LYS A 381 -2.31 7.74 -4.16
CA LYS A 381 -2.33 8.94 -3.31
C LYS A 381 -3.72 9.18 -2.72
N ASN A 382 -4.77 8.80 -3.43
CA ASN A 382 -6.13 8.97 -2.94
C ASN A 382 -6.58 7.83 -1.99
N LYS A 383 -7.59 8.14 -1.18
CA LYS A 383 -8.15 7.23 -0.16
C LYS A 383 -8.60 5.89 -0.76
N GLN A 384 -9.32 5.93 -1.88
CA GLN A 384 -9.88 4.75 -2.52
C GLN A 384 -8.78 3.78 -3.02
N ALA A 385 -7.72 4.31 -3.62
CA ALA A 385 -6.58 3.53 -4.07
C ALA A 385 -5.85 2.86 -2.91
N ILE A 386 -5.64 3.58 -1.80
CA ILE A 386 -5.02 3.00 -0.59
C ILE A 386 -5.88 1.85 -0.04
N SER A 387 -7.20 2.03 0.07
CA SER A 387 -8.12 0.97 0.51
C SER A 387 -8.11 -0.25 -0.40
N GLN A 388 -7.99 -0.06 -1.73
CA GLN A 388 -7.85 -1.17 -2.68
C GLN A 388 -6.54 -1.95 -2.47
N LEU A 389 -5.44 -1.26 -2.14
CA LEU A 389 -4.17 -1.91 -1.81
C LEU A 389 -4.25 -2.70 -0.50
N VAL A 390 -4.91 -2.16 0.53
CA VAL A 390 -5.15 -2.88 1.79
C VAL A 390 -5.93 -4.17 1.53
N ASN A 391 -7.02 -4.10 0.76
CA ASN A 391 -7.83 -5.28 0.42
C ASN A 391 -7.03 -6.34 -0.36
N LEU A 392 -6.24 -5.92 -1.35
CA LEU A 392 -5.37 -6.81 -2.14
C LEU A 392 -4.44 -7.63 -1.24
N ILE A 393 -3.83 -6.95 -0.26
CA ILE A 393 -2.94 -7.53 0.72
C ILE A 393 -3.68 -8.51 1.62
N GLN A 394 -4.85 -8.15 2.13
CA GLN A 394 -5.65 -9.06 2.97
C GLN A 394 -6.08 -10.33 2.24
N GLU A 395 -6.53 -10.21 0.98
CA GLU A 395 -6.95 -11.36 0.17
C GLU A 395 -5.77 -12.30 -0.16
N ARG A 396 -4.56 -11.76 -0.33
CA ARG A 396 -3.38 -12.52 -0.76
C ARG A 396 -2.53 -13.08 0.39
N PHE A 397 -2.51 -12.44 1.55
CA PHE A 397 -1.80 -12.97 2.71
C PHE A 397 -2.52 -14.16 3.38
N SER A 398 -3.74 -14.48 2.92
CA SER A 398 -4.53 -15.68 3.25
C SER A 398 -4.30 -16.81 2.21
N PRO A 399 -4.28 -18.10 2.58
CA PRO A 399 -3.12 -18.92 2.92
C PRO A 399 -2.62 -19.80 1.75
N ASN A 400 -2.23 -19.23 0.59
CA ASN A 400 -1.94 -20.06 -0.60
C ASN A 400 -0.47 -20.41 -0.90
N ILE A 401 0.48 -19.98 -0.08
CA ILE A 401 1.88 -20.43 -0.24
C ILE A 401 2.38 -20.88 1.12
N SER A 402 2.43 -22.20 1.27
CA SER A 402 3.15 -22.95 2.28
C SER A 402 3.95 -22.10 3.28
N ARG A 403 3.26 -21.49 4.26
CA ARG A 403 3.89 -20.97 5.48
C ARG A 403 4.25 -22.18 6.35
N GLY A 404 5.08 -23.08 5.81
CA GLY A 404 5.65 -24.23 6.51
C GLY A 404 6.46 -23.78 7.72
N SER A 405 7.08 -24.70 8.44
CA SER A 405 7.92 -24.34 9.57
C SER A 405 9.08 -23.41 9.18
N TYR A 406 9.55 -22.57 10.11
CA TYR A 406 10.79 -21.79 9.96
C TYR A 406 12.02 -22.69 9.79
N TRP A 407 11.94 -23.89 10.35
CA TRP A 407 13.03 -24.86 10.34
C TRP A 407 12.60 -26.17 9.70
N GLU A 408 13.44 -26.70 8.82
CA GLU A 408 13.30 -27.95 8.08
C GLU A 408 14.42 -28.92 8.49
N THR A 409 14.16 -30.22 8.43
CA THR A 409 15.17 -31.26 8.70
C THR A 409 14.91 -32.47 7.81
N ASN A 410 15.97 -33.14 7.37
CA ASN A 410 15.88 -34.41 6.64
C ASN A 410 15.73 -35.64 7.55
N ARG A 411 15.64 -35.43 8.87
CA ARG A 411 15.45 -36.48 9.90
C ARG A 411 14.09 -36.30 10.57
N THR A 412 13.30 -37.37 10.60
CA THR A 412 11.93 -37.39 11.17
C THR A 412 11.82 -38.09 12.52
N ASP A 413 12.89 -38.72 13.00
CA ASP A 413 12.95 -39.34 14.33
C ASP A 413 13.31 -38.34 15.44
N LYS A 414 13.14 -38.75 16.70
CA LYS A 414 13.31 -37.91 17.91
C LYS A 414 14.76 -37.45 18.19
N LEU A 415 15.68 -37.55 17.23
CA LEU A 415 17.09 -37.21 17.39
C LEU A 415 17.33 -35.68 17.44
N PHE A 416 16.58 -34.92 16.64
CA PHE A 416 16.55 -33.46 16.70
C PHE A 416 15.19 -33.01 17.22
N VAL A 417 15.16 -32.47 18.43
CA VAL A 417 13.93 -31.95 19.06
C VAL A 417 14.02 -30.43 19.10
N PHE A 418 13.19 -29.75 18.31
CA PHE A 418 13.13 -28.30 18.25
C PHE A 418 11.75 -27.85 17.80
N GLU A 419 11.38 -26.65 18.22
CA GLU A 419 10.15 -26.04 17.76
C GLU A 419 10.34 -25.49 16.34
N LYS A 420 9.60 -26.06 15.40
CA LYS A 420 9.73 -25.73 13.98
C LYS A 420 8.97 -24.44 13.62
N SER A 421 7.97 -24.06 14.42
CA SER A 421 7.06 -22.91 14.25
C SER A 421 7.65 -21.56 14.70
N ILE A 422 8.78 -21.55 15.42
CA ILE A 422 9.41 -20.34 15.96
C ILE A 422 10.70 -20.04 15.19
N SER A 423 10.92 -18.75 14.85
CA SER A 423 12.11 -18.29 14.12
C SER A 423 13.39 -18.46 14.93
N ASP A 424 13.35 -18.17 16.23
CA ASP A 424 14.45 -18.23 17.19
C ASP A 424 14.22 -19.36 18.20
N SER A 425 14.32 -20.62 17.74
CA SER A 425 14.02 -21.80 18.57
C SER A 425 15.29 -22.43 19.16
N ASN A 426 15.12 -23.43 20.03
CA ASN A 426 16.24 -24.18 20.59
C ASN A 426 16.25 -25.62 20.08
N LEU A 427 17.36 -26.02 19.49
CA LEU A 427 17.61 -27.39 19.04
C LEU A 427 18.21 -28.24 20.15
N ARG A 428 17.44 -29.22 20.61
CA ARG A 428 17.85 -30.21 21.60
C ARG A 428 18.30 -31.51 20.93
N ILE A 429 19.46 -32.00 21.37
CA ILE A 429 20.06 -33.28 20.98
C ILE A 429 20.42 -34.05 22.25
N SER A 430 20.12 -35.36 22.31
CA SER A 430 20.54 -36.18 23.45
C SER A 430 22.07 -36.30 23.49
N LYS A 431 22.69 -36.38 24.68
CA LYS A 431 24.16 -36.56 24.77
C LYS A 431 24.62 -37.88 24.16
N GLU A 432 23.79 -38.92 24.20
CA GLU A 432 24.10 -40.22 23.59
C GLU A 432 24.21 -40.09 22.06
N ASP A 433 23.29 -39.36 21.43
CA ASP A 433 23.31 -39.11 19.99
C ASP A 433 24.38 -38.11 19.59
N PHE A 434 24.63 -37.10 20.43
CA PHE A 434 25.68 -36.12 20.19
C PHE A 434 27.08 -36.76 20.12
N ARG A 435 27.36 -37.79 20.93
CA ARG A 435 28.63 -38.55 20.88
C ARG A 435 28.88 -39.26 19.55
N LYS A 436 27.83 -39.43 18.73
CA LYS A 436 27.90 -40.04 17.40
C LYS A 436 28.29 -39.02 16.32
N ILE A 437 28.30 -37.72 16.63
CA ILE A 437 28.65 -36.62 15.74
C ILE A 437 30.18 -36.41 15.76
N ILE A 438 30.80 -36.26 14.59
CA ILE A 438 32.24 -35.96 14.43
C ILE A 438 32.45 -34.47 14.17
N LYS A 439 31.56 -33.88 13.36
CA LYS A 439 31.75 -32.54 12.81
C LYS A 439 30.40 -31.84 12.61
N ILE A 440 30.39 -30.53 12.86
CA ILE A 440 29.24 -29.66 12.65
C ILE A 440 29.68 -28.50 11.76
N ASP A 441 28.98 -28.28 10.65
CA ASP A 441 29.16 -27.08 9.82
C ASP A 441 27.93 -26.17 9.99
N VAL A 442 28.13 -24.95 10.48
CA VAL A 442 27.07 -23.94 10.61
C VAL A 442 27.23 -22.87 9.53
N PHE A 443 26.15 -22.58 8.83
CA PHE A 443 26.07 -21.60 7.75
C PHE A 443 25.24 -20.40 8.23
N TYR A 444 25.83 -19.22 8.22
CA TYR A 444 25.20 -17.98 8.66
C TYR A 444 24.95 -17.02 7.50
N SER A 445 23.91 -16.19 7.60
CA SER A 445 23.67 -15.04 6.72
C SER A 445 24.50 -13.82 7.12
N SER A 446 24.85 -13.68 8.39
CA SER A 446 25.63 -12.57 8.97
C SER A 446 26.62 -13.06 10.03
N THR A 447 27.51 -12.18 10.50
CA THR A 447 28.51 -12.51 11.53
C THR A 447 27.94 -12.63 12.96
N TYR A 448 26.70 -12.18 13.20
CA TYR A 448 26.11 -12.11 14.55
C TYR A 448 24.58 -12.25 14.49
N PRO A 449 23.92 -12.89 15.48
CA PRO A 449 24.49 -13.60 16.64
C PRO A 449 25.17 -14.94 16.27
N GLU A 450 26.17 -15.36 17.04
CA GLU A 450 26.75 -16.69 16.88
C GLU A 450 25.85 -17.76 17.50
N THR A 451 25.93 -19.01 17.02
CA THR A 451 25.20 -20.12 17.66
C THR A 451 25.74 -20.35 19.06
N GLU A 452 24.91 -20.11 20.06
CA GLU A 452 25.18 -20.47 21.45
C GLU A 452 24.82 -21.94 21.68
N SER A 453 25.64 -22.62 22.49
CA SER A 453 25.38 -24.01 22.87
C SER A 453 25.46 -24.18 24.37
N ASN A 454 24.40 -24.71 24.97
CA ASN A 454 24.32 -25.03 26.39
C ASN A 454 24.11 -26.54 26.58
N SER A 455 24.50 -27.10 27.72
CA SER A 455 24.29 -28.52 28.01
C SER A 455 23.72 -28.72 29.41
N ASP A 456 22.70 -29.57 29.54
CA ASP A 456 22.21 -30.04 30.84
C ASP A 456 22.76 -31.44 31.17
N THR A 457 22.19 -32.16 32.14
CA THR A 457 22.64 -33.51 32.49
C THR A 457 22.53 -34.51 31.34
N ASN A 458 21.49 -34.42 30.49
CA ASN A 458 21.12 -35.46 29.52
C ASN A 458 21.17 -35.00 28.04
N SER A 459 21.21 -33.70 27.77
CA SER A 459 20.99 -33.10 26.45
C SER A 459 21.93 -31.92 26.20
N ILE A 460 22.10 -31.59 24.92
CA ILE A 460 22.79 -30.41 24.42
C ILE A 460 21.79 -29.58 23.64
N TYR A 461 21.81 -28.27 23.85
CA TYR A 461 20.93 -27.29 23.23
C TYR A 461 21.73 -26.36 22.34
N PHE A 462 21.23 -26.08 21.15
CA PHE A 462 21.75 -25.10 20.21
C PHE A 462 20.71 -24.02 19.98
N SER A 463 21.08 -22.75 20.17
CA SER A 463 20.21 -21.62 19.86
C SER A 463 20.12 -21.45 18.34
N LEU A 464 18.94 -21.70 17.77
CA LEU A 464 18.66 -21.53 16.35
C LEU A 464 18.26 -20.08 16.08
N HIS A 465 19.24 -19.20 15.96
CA HIS A 465 19.01 -17.77 15.69
C HIS A 465 18.55 -17.49 14.26
N SER A 466 17.91 -16.33 14.09
CA SER A 466 17.38 -15.86 12.82
C SER A 466 18.39 -15.76 11.67
N ASN A 467 19.67 -15.57 11.98
CA ASN A 467 20.75 -15.47 11.00
C ASN A 467 21.35 -16.83 10.59
N ILE A 468 20.94 -17.95 11.16
CA ILE A 468 21.43 -19.29 10.79
C ILE A 468 20.65 -19.79 9.57
N ILE A 469 21.33 -20.06 8.46
CA ILE A 469 20.73 -20.60 7.24
C ILE A 469 20.62 -22.12 7.31
N LYS A 470 21.67 -22.79 7.80
CA LYS A 470 21.75 -24.24 7.86
C LYS A 470 22.75 -24.69 8.91
N ILE A 471 22.46 -25.82 9.56
CA ILE A 471 23.41 -26.58 10.37
C ILE A 471 23.50 -27.99 9.78
N ASP A 472 24.69 -28.40 9.38
CA ASP A 472 25.01 -29.75 8.93
C ASP A 472 25.71 -30.53 10.04
N PHE A 473 25.19 -31.70 10.38
CA PHE A 473 25.73 -32.64 11.35
C PHE A 473 26.27 -33.89 10.64
N HIS A 474 27.55 -34.18 10.84
CA HIS A 474 28.25 -35.32 10.25
C HIS A 474 28.50 -36.40 11.29
N PHE A 475 28.00 -37.61 11.06
CA PHE A 475 28.02 -38.73 12.01
C PHE A 475 29.15 -39.74 11.72
N LYS A 476 29.56 -40.47 12.76
CA LYS A 476 30.60 -41.52 12.71
C LYS A 476 30.32 -42.65 11.72
N ASN A 477 29.05 -42.90 11.41
CA ASN A 477 28.62 -43.92 10.45
C ASN A 477 28.56 -43.41 9.00
N GLY A 478 29.04 -42.19 8.73
CA GLY A 478 28.96 -41.56 7.40
C GLY A 478 27.63 -40.89 7.08
N GLY A 479 26.67 -40.87 8.00
CA GLY A 479 25.41 -40.14 7.82
C GLY A 479 25.58 -38.63 7.93
N GLN A 480 24.96 -37.87 7.02
CA GLN A 480 24.87 -36.41 7.09
C GLN A 480 23.40 -35.99 7.26
N TYR A 481 23.13 -35.20 8.31
CA TYR A 481 21.79 -34.68 8.59
C TYR A 481 21.84 -33.18 8.79
N TYR A 482 20.73 -32.49 8.51
CA TYR A 482 20.69 -31.04 8.59
C TYR A 482 19.47 -30.51 9.32
N VAL A 483 19.64 -29.31 9.88
CA VAL A 483 18.57 -28.40 10.26
C VAL A 483 18.74 -27.15 9.38
N LYS A 484 17.78 -26.87 8.50
CA LYS A 484 17.85 -25.78 7.50
C LYS A 484 16.72 -24.79 7.75
N ARG A 485 17.01 -23.50 7.59
CA ARG A 485 16.01 -22.44 7.58
C ARG A 485 15.15 -22.46 6.32
N ASN A 486 13.86 -22.19 6.48
CA ASN A 486 12.92 -22.08 5.37
C ASN A 486 12.99 -20.67 4.75
N GLU A 487 13.88 -20.52 3.79
CA GLU A 487 14.12 -19.24 3.09
C GLU A 487 12.89 -18.74 2.30
N ILE A 488 11.98 -19.62 1.88
CA ILE A 488 10.71 -19.21 1.23
C ILE A 488 9.84 -18.47 2.26
N ARG A 489 9.75 -18.99 3.49
CA ARG A 489 9.01 -18.32 4.55
C ARG A 489 9.63 -16.96 4.88
N ASP A 490 10.95 -16.87 4.96
CA ASP A 490 11.62 -15.58 5.20
C ASP A 490 11.32 -14.57 4.09
N TYR A 491 11.36 -15.00 2.83
CA TYR A 491 11.05 -14.16 1.68
C TYR A 491 9.65 -13.53 1.76
N TYR A 492 8.63 -14.35 2.08
CA TYR A 492 7.25 -13.84 2.20
C TYR A 492 7.02 -13.04 3.49
N ASN A 493 7.71 -13.36 4.58
CA ASN A 493 7.68 -12.54 5.79
C ASN A 493 8.29 -11.15 5.56
N GLU A 494 9.42 -11.07 4.84
CA GLU A 494 10.03 -9.80 4.45
C GLU A 494 9.10 -9.00 3.54
N TYR A 495 8.47 -9.67 2.57
CA TYR A 495 7.48 -9.07 1.70
C TYR A 495 6.30 -8.49 2.50
N GLU A 496 5.72 -9.27 3.42
CA GLU A 496 4.62 -8.85 4.29
C GLU A 496 4.99 -7.65 5.17
N GLU A 497 6.13 -7.70 5.86
CA GLU A 497 6.62 -6.60 6.70
C GLU A 497 6.81 -5.32 5.89
N LYS A 498 7.46 -5.39 4.72
CA LYS A 498 7.75 -4.22 3.88
C LYS A 498 6.50 -3.61 3.27
N VAL A 499 5.56 -4.43 2.82
CA VAL A 499 4.29 -3.98 2.25
C VAL A 499 3.44 -3.27 3.29
N TRP A 500 3.31 -3.84 4.50
CA TRP A 500 2.58 -3.20 5.58
C TRP A 500 3.22 -1.87 6.00
N ASN A 501 4.55 -1.81 6.10
CA ASN A 501 5.24 -0.55 6.41
C ASN A 501 4.96 0.54 5.35
N ILE A 502 4.98 0.21 4.06
CA ILE A 502 4.61 1.15 2.99
C ILE A 502 3.18 1.67 3.16
N LEU A 503 2.25 0.80 3.56
CA LEU A 503 0.86 1.18 3.80
C LEU A 503 0.71 2.03 5.06
N PHE A 504 1.45 1.72 6.14
CA PHE A 504 1.43 2.50 7.36
C PHE A 504 2.00 3.91 7.16
N GLU A 505 3.09 4.06 6.41
CA GLU A 505 3.64 5.39 6.05
C GLU A 505 2.61 6.22 5.28
N LYS A 506 1.94 5.60 4.31
CA LYS A 506 0.88 6.28 3.54
C LYS A 506 -0.33 6.66 4.38
N TYR A 507 -0.69 5.81 5.34
CA TYR A 507 -1.79 6.08 6.25
C TYR A 507 -1.41 7.17 7.27
N SER A 508 -0.19 7.14 7.82
CA SER A 508 0.26 8.17 8.76
C SER A 508 0.29 9.53 8.10
N ASP A 509 0.70 9.64 6.83
CA ASP A 509 0.92 10.93 6.16
C ASP A 509 -0.35 11.58 5.57
N SER A 510 -1.52 10.97 5.71
CA SER A 510 -2.76 11.46 5.08
C SER A 510 -3.58 12.40 5.97
N ASP A 511 -3.95 13.57 5.43
CA ASP A 511 -4.59 14.68 6.15
C ASP A 511 -6.06 14.45 6.56
N ASP A 512 -6.77 13.49 5.95
CA ASP A 512 -8.18 13.21 6.25
C ASP A 512 -8.52 11.74 5.92
N LEU A 513 -8.94 10.94 6.91
CA LEU A 513 -9.01 9.46 6.77
C LEU A 513 -10.26 8.81 7.39
N SER A 514 -11.39 9.50 7.48
CA SER A 514 -12.64 8.88 7.98
C SER A 514 -13.05 7.59 7.26
N ASP A 515 -12.58 7.37 6.02
CA ASP A 515 -13.07 6.32 5.11
C ASP A 515 -11.97 5.35 4.61
N VAL A 516 -10.70 5.49 5.03
CA VAL A 516 -9.66 4.49 4.71
C VAL A 516 -9.68 3.41 5.77
N PHE A 517 -10.14 2.23 5.38
CA PHE A 517 -10.27 1.11 6.30
C PHE A 517 -8.93 0.41 6.47
N LEU A 518 -8.44 0.42 7.71
CA LEU A 518 -7.38 -0.46 8.17
C LEU A 518 -7.90 -1.92 8.20
N PRO A 519 -7.00 -2.91 8.12
CA PRO A 519 -7.40 -4.30 7.94
C PRO A 519 -8.29 -4.84 9.07
N ASN A 520 -9.43 -5.41 8.70
CA ASN A 520 -10.33 -6.12 9.62
C ASN A 520 -9.96 -7.62 9.72
N LEU A 521 -8.92 -7.94 10.48
CA LEU A 521 -8.48 -9.31 10.75
C LEU A 521 -9.14 -9.88 12.02
N ARG A 522 -9.27 -11.21 12.12
CA ARG A 522 -9.84 -11.87 13.31
C ARG A 522 -8.81 -12.00 14.43
N GLU A 523 -9.27 -12.00 15.68
CA GLU A 523 -8.43 -12.36 16.84
C GLU A 523 -8.00 -13.83 16.74
N PRO A 524 -6.78 -14.17 17.22
CA PRO A 524 -6.24 -15.53 17.10
C PRO A 524 -7.03 -16.58 17.90
N GLU A 525 -7.29 -17.73 17.28
CA GLU A 525 -7.83 -18.92 17.94
C GLU A 525 -6.71 -19.69 18.66
N ILE A 526 -6.69 -19.59 20.00
CA ILE A 526 -5.70 -20.24 20.87
C ILE A 526 -6.24 -21.56 21.42
N ILE A 527 -5.49 -22.65 21.24
CA ILE A 527 -5.69 -23.93 21.93
C ILE A 527 -4.47 -24.23 22.80
N LEU A 528 -4.71 -24.75 24.01
CA LEU A 528 -3.67 -25.33 24.85
C LEU A 528 -3.49 -26.79 24.44
N ASP A 529 -2.36 -27.12 23.83
CA ASP A 529 -1.98 -28.51 23.55
C ASP A 529 -0.97 -28.96 24.60
N SER A 530 -1.23 -30.11 25.24
CA SER A 530 -0.47 -30.56 26.40
C SER A 530 0.57 -31.60 25.98
N PHE A 531 1.78 -31.14 25.63
CA PHE A 531 2.93 -32.03 25.43
C PHE A 531 3.78 -32.13 26.71
N GLY A 532 3.34 -32.97 27.65
CA GLY A 532 4.08 -33.27 28.88
C GLY A 532 3.88 -32.23 29.99
N VAL A 533 4.96 -31.72 30.60
CA VAL A 533 4.93 -30.85 31.81
C VAL A 533 4.72 -29.37 31.48
N ARG A 534 4.52 -29.00 30.21
CA ARG A 534 4.18 -27.63 29.80
C ARG A 534 3.00 -27.66 28.85
N ASP A 535 2.06 -26.74 29.08
CA ASP A 535 1.02 -26.43 28.12
C ASP A 535 1.63 -25.56 27.01
N GLU A 536 1.58 -26.03 25.76
CA GLU A 536 1.98 -25.23 24.59
C GLU A 536 0.75 -24.50 24.04
N ILE A 537 0.89 -23.19 23.83
CA ILE A 537 -0.13 -22.38 23.16
C ILE A 537 -0.01 -22.64 21.66
N VAL A 538 -0.96 -23.39 21.11
CA VAL A 538 -1.09 -23.64 19.68
C VAL A 538 -2.12 -22.67 19.11
N ILE A 539 -1.66 -21.75 18.27
CA ILE A 539 -2.53 -20.87 17.48
C ILE A 539 -3.01 -21.68 16.27
N ARG A 540 -4.32 -21.90 16.17
CA ARG A 540 -4.93 -22.77 15.15
C ARG A 540 -5.13 -22.09 13.81
N ASP A 541 -5.40 -20.80 13.84
CA ASP A 541 -5.71 -20.00 12.67
C ASP A 541 -4.46 -19.30 12.14
N TYR A 542 -4.22 -19.40 10.85
CA TYR A 542 -3.06 -18.77 10.21
C TYR A 542 -3.35 -17.35 9.72
N ASP A 543 -4.63 -16.97 9.64
CA ASP A 543 -5.13 -15.69 9.14
C ASP A 543 -5.72 -14.85 10.28
N ASN A 544 -4.86 -14.54 11.26
CA ASN A 544 -5.23 -13.76 12.44
C ASN A 544 -4.41 -12.48 12.58
N LYS A 545 -4.82 -11.64 13.53
CA LYS A 545 -4.17 -10.37 13.83
C LYS A 545 -2.72 -10.47 14.31
N LEU A 546 -2.19 -11.61 14.75
CA LEU A 546 -0.90 -11.65 15.45
C LEU A 546 0.28 -11.21 14.57
N GLY A 547 0.37 -11.76 13.35
CA GLY A 547 1.45 -11.41 12.41
C GLY A 547 1.43 -9.92 12.08
N TYR A 548 0.26 -9.42 11.69
CA TYR A 548 0.00 -8.01 11.44
C TYR A 548 0.32 -7.12 12.67
N SER A 549 -0.13 -7.52 13.86
CA SER A 549 0.06 -6.75 15.10
C SER A 549 1.54 -6.64 15.46
N ARG A 550 2.31 -7.72 15.24
CA ARG A 550 3.76 -7.69 15.46
C ARG A 550 4.45 -6.70 14.53
N ILE A 551 4.08 -6.70 13.25
CA ILE A 551 4.61 -5.77 12.25
C ILE A 551 4.23 -4.33 12.61
N CYS A 552 2.96 -4.11 12.96
CA CYS A 552 2.45 -2.82 13.41
C CYS A 552 3.18 -2.29 14.66
N PHE A 553 3.31 -3.11 15.70
CA PHE A 553 3.99 -2.74 16.93
C PHE A 553 5.46 -2.38 16.68
N LYS A 554 6.13 -3.19 15.86
CA LYS A 554 7.51 -2.91 15.43
C LYS A 554 7.59 -1.60 14.64
N TYR A 555 6.71 -1.39 13.66
CA TYR A 555 6.67 -0.15 12.88
C TYR A 555 6.53 1.09 13.78
N LEU A 556 5.59 1.05 14.74
CA LEU A 556 5.37 2.19 15.65
C LEU A 556 6.58 2.43 16.55
N THR A 557 7.21 1.38 17.07
CA THR A 557 8.33 1.49 18.01
C THR A 557 9.68 1.79 17.33
N ASP A 558 9.87 1.38 16.07
CA ASP A 558 11.08 1.67 15.29
C ASP A 558 11.07 3.11 14.73
N ASN A 559 9.89 3.69 14.46
CA ASN A 559 9.76 5.02 13.87
C ASN A 559 9.42 6.13 14.89
N TYR A 560 8.83 5.76 16.03
CA TYR A 560 8.40 6.71 17.05
C TYR A 560 8.86 6.25 18.43
N ASP A 561 9.71 7.06 19.07
CA ASP A 561 10.10 6.83 20.46
C ASP A 561 8.88 6.98 21.39
N TYR A 562 8.08 8.03 21.16
CA TYR A 562 6.89 8.38 21.92
C TYR A 562 5.84 9.03 21.02
N VAL A 563 4.56 8.69 21.22
CA VAL A 563 3.43 9.19 20.43
C VAL A 563 2.45 9.92 21.35
N ASP A 564 2.26 11.23 21.15
CA ASP A 564 1.36 12.07 21.95
C ASP A 564 0.48 13.00 21.13
N SER A 565 -0.34 13.78 21.83
CA SER A 565 -1.21 14.77 21.20
C SER A 565 -0.47 15.85 20.40
N SER A 566 0.85 16.00 20.57
CA SER A 566 1.68 16.94 19.79
C SER A 566 2.27 16.30 18.53
N THR A 567 2.25 14.97 18.45
CA THR A 567 2.73 14.20 17.30
C THR A 567 1.84 14.48 16.09
N SER A 568 2.46 14.84 14.96
CA SER A 568 1.75 15.00 13.69
C SER A 568 1.01 13.70 13.37
N ASN A 569 -0.28 13.79 13.05
CA ASN A 569 -1.12 12.65 12.68
C ASN A 569 -1.36 11.64 13.84
N PHE A 570 -1.29 12.09 15.09
CA PHE A 570 -1.61 11.30 16.29
C PHE A 570 -2.88 10.44 16.15
N THR A 571 -3.97 11.02 15.64
CA THR A 571 -5.24 10.32 15.44
C THR A 571 -5.10 9.12 14.49
N ASN A 572 -4.34 9.27 13.40
CA ASN A 572 -4.11 8.20 12.44
C ASN A 572 -3.30 7.07 13.08
N LEU A 573 -2.23 7.41 13.82
CA LEU A 573 -1.43 6.42 14.53
C LEU A 573 -2.25 5.67 15.58
N LEU A 574 -3.17 6.35 16.27
CA LEU A 574 -4.07 5.73 17.24
C LEU A 574 -5.05 4.73 16.57
N GLU A 575 -5.56 5.03 15.38
CA GLU A 575 -6.39 4.09 14.61
C GLU A 575 -5.59 2.85 14.17
N ILE A 576 -4.33 3.01 13.77
CA ILE A 576 -3.42 1.88 13.53
C ILE A 576 -3.31 1.02 14.79
N VAL A 577 -3.09 1.62 15.96
CA VAL A 577 -2.99 0.90 17.25
C VAL A 577 -4.27 0.10 17.56
N LYS A 578 -5.44 0.66 17.29
CA LYS A 578 -6.74 0.01 17.53
C LYS A 578 -6.95 -1.25 16.69
N THR A 579 -6.27 -1.39 15.55
CA THR A 579 -6.41 -2.58 14.67
C THR A 579 -5.61 -3.79 15.12
N MET A 580 -4.63 -3.60 16.01
CA MET A 580 -3.87 -4.69 16.59
C MET A 580 -4.75 -5.64 17.41
N SER A 581 -4.22 -6.84 17.66
CA SER A 581 -4.77 -7.79 18.64
C SER A 581 -4.72 -7.21 20.05
N ILE A 582 -5.60 -7.74 20.91
CA ILE A 582 -5.79 -7.30 22.30
C ILE A 582 -4.45 -7.13 23.05
N ASN A 583 -3.57 -8.13 22.97
CA ASN A 583 -2.29 -8.13 23.69
C ASN A 583 -1.32 -7.07 23.16
N TYR A 584 -1.17 -6.93 21.84
CA TYR A 584 -0.26 -5.93 21.24
C TYR A 584 -0.77 -4.50 21.42
N ARG A 585 -2.09 -4.31 21.30
CA ARG A 585 -2.74 -3.02 21.56
C ARG A 585 -2.52 -2.57 23.01
N GLY A 586 -2.73 -3.47 23.97
CA GLY A 586 -2.45 -3.22 25.38
C GLY A 586 -0.97 -3.00 25.67
N ALA A 587 -0.08 -3.79 25.04
CA ALA A 587 1.36 -3.65 25.17
C ALA A 587 1.84 -2.27 24.71
N PHE A 588 1.31 -1.77 23.59
CA PHE A 588 1.64 -0.44 23.09
C PHE A 588 1.15 0.66 24.05
N ALA A 589 -0.09 0.60 24.53
CA ALA A 589 -0.60 1.57 25.49
C ALA A 589 0.18 1.56 26.81
N LEU A 590 0.50 0.38 27.35
CA LEU A 590 1.30 0.22 28.55
C LEU A 590 2.72 0.78 28.36
N TYR A 591 3.33 0.51 27.21
CA TYR A 591 4.63 1.04 26.83
C TYR A 591 4.63 2.58 26.80
N GLN A 592 3.66 3.21 26.12
CA GLN A 592 3.55 4.68 26.03
C GLN A 592 3.30 5.33 27.40
N LEU A 593 2.51 4.68 28.28
CA LEU A 593 2.25 5.19 29.63
C LEU A 593 3.46 5.08 30.56
N LEU A 594 4.28 4.04 30.43
CA LEU A 594 5.45 3.83 31.28
C LEU A 594 6.74 4.44 30.72
N TYR A 595 6.67 5.10 29.55
CA TYR A 595 7.84 5.67 28.87
C TYR A 595 8.52 6.80 29.67
N PRO A 596 9.79 6.63 30.09
CA PRO A 596 10.56 7.53 30.95
C PRO A 596 10.83 8.95 30.47
N GLU A 597 11.04 9.13 29.16
CA GLU A 597 11.38 10.45 28.64
C GLU A 597 10.15 11.37 28.55
N ASN A 598 8.93 10.81 28.63
CA ASN A 598 7.73 11.63 28.69
C ASN A 598 7.28 11.93 30.13
N ARG A 599 7.77 13.05 30.66
CA ARG A 599 7.27 13.65 31.91
C ARG A 599 5.99 14.47 31.72
N ASN A 600 5.62 14.83 30.50
CA ASN A 600 4.49 15.71 30.25
C ASN A 600 3.16 14.94 30.32
N TRP A 601 2.18 15.54 31.01
CA TRP A 601 0.80 15.07 31.05
C TRP A 601 0.00 15.74 29.92
N ASP A 602 -0.50 14.94 28.97
CA ASP A 602 -1.21 15.41 27.79
C ASP A 602 -2.47 14.58 27.49
N SER A 603 -3.26 14.95 26.47
CA SER A 603 -4.56 14.31 26.20
C SER A 603 -4.45 12.90 25.60
N SER A 604 -3.28 12.47 25.13
CA SER A 604 -3.03 11.10 24.68
C SER A 604 -3.11 10.08 25.82
N VAL A 605 -2.78 10.50 27.04
CA VAL A 605 -2.80 9.64 28.24
C VAL A 605 -4.18 9.02 28.45
N GLU A 606 -5.24 9.80 28.23
CA GLU A 606 -6.61 9.31 28.35
C GLU A 606 -6.94 8.22 27.34
N ASN A 607 -6.52 8.39 26.08
CA ASN A 607 -6.69 7.37 25.04
C ASN A 607 -5.94 6.07 25.38
N TYR A 608 -4.71 6.16 25.88
CA TYR A 608 -3.95 4.97 26.27
C TYR A 608 -4.52 4.27 27.50
N VAL A 609 -5.06 5.03 28.45
CA VAL A 609 -5.75 4.49 29.63
C VAL A 609 -7.05 3.79 29.23
N GLU A 610 -7.81 4.37 28.30
CA GLU A 610 -9.02 3.74 27.74
C GLU A 610 -8.67 2.41 27.07
N ILE A 611 -7.69 2.41 26.17
CA ILE A 611 -7.19 1.19 25.50
C ILE A 611 -6.77 0.13 26.53
N LEU A 612 -5.97 0.51 27.53
CA LEU A 612 -5.49 -0.44 28.54
C LEU A 612 -6.65 -1.00 29.38
N SER A 613 -7.64 -0.17 29.71
CA SER A 613 -8.82 -0.57 30.47
C SER A 613 -9.74 -1.49 29.66
N GLU A 614 -9.87 -1.28 28.35
CA GLU A 614 -10.62 -2.18 27.45
C GLU A 614 -9.98 -3.56 27.33
N VAL A 615 -8.64 -3.60 27.28
CA VAL A 615 -7.88 -4.84 27.05
C VAL A 615 -7.85 -5.73 28.30
N LEU A 616 -7.81 -5.14 29.49
CA LEU A 616 -7.64 -5.90 30.73
C LEU A 616 -8.96 -6.57 31.18
N SER A 617 -8.91 -7.88 31.43
CA SER A 617 -10.06 -8.63 31.95
C SER A 617 -10.46 -8.16 33.36
N SER A 618 -11.77 -8.20 33.64
CA SER A 618 -12.31 -8.01 34.97
C SER A 618 -11.94 -9.15 35.94
N ARG A 619 -11.61 -10.34 35.40
CA ARG A 619 -11.19 -11.51 36.17
C ARG A 619 -9.71 -11.45 36.54
N ARG A 620 -9.40 -11.64 37.83
CA ARG A 620 -8.05 -11.48 38.39
C ARG A 620 -6.98 -12.35 37.72
N GLU A 621 -7.27 -13.64 37.51
CA GLU A 621 -6.31 -14.59 36.93
C GLU A 621 -6.04 -14.31 35.45
N GLU A 622 -7.09 -14.00 34.69
CA GLU A 622 -6.98 -13.63 33.27
C GLU A 622 -6.23 -12.31 33.09
N ARG A 623 -6.48 -11.32 33.97
CA ARG A 623 -5.77 -10.02 33.94
C ARG A 623 -4.26 -10.19 34.09
N GLY A 624 -3.81 -11.06 35.01
CA GLY A 624 -2.39 -11.34 35.19
C GLY A 624 -1.76 -12.00 33.97
N LYS A 625 -2.47 -12.92 33.30
CA LYS A 625 -2.01 -13.54 32.06
C LYS A 625 -1.84 -12.51 30.95
N ILE A 626 -2.88 -11.71 30.69
CA ILE A 626 -2.85 -10.66 29.65
C ILE A 626 -1.72 -9.66 29.92
N TYR A 627 -1.55 -9.21 31.18
CA TYR A 627 -0.46 -8.31 31.54
C TYR A 627 0.92 -8.91 31.27
N ASN A 628 1.14 -10.17 31.66
CA ASN A 628 2.40 -10.86 31.40
C ASN A 628 2.69 -11.00 29.90
N ASP A 629 1.65 -11.26 29.09
CA ASP A 629 1.79 -11.29 27.64
C ASP A 629 2.23 -9.94 27.08
N MET A 630 1.64 -8.83 27.58
CA MET A 630 2.07 -7.48 27.20
C MET A 630 3.53 -7.21 27.56
N VAL A 631 3.95 -7.58 28.78
CA VAL A 631 5.34 -7.41 29.22
C VAL A 631 6.28 -8.21 28.33
N SER A 632 5.93 -9.44 27.97
CA SER A 632 6.72 -10.27 27.06
C SER A 632 6.95 -9.54 25.73
N ILE A 633 5.88 -8.99 25.12
CA ILE A 633 5.96 -8.23 23.87
C ILE A 633 6.86 -7.00 24.01
N ILE A 634 6.65 -6.18 25.06
CA ILE A 634 7.46 -4.98 25.30
C ILE A 634 8.93 -5.35 25.45
N THR A 635 9.25 -6.47 26.09
CA THR A 635 10.66 -6.85 26.36
C THR A 635 11.42 -7.35 25.14
N GLU A 636 10.75 -7.52 23.98
CA GLU A 636 11.40 -7.86 22.72
C GLU A 636 12.08 -6.65 22.06
N ILE A 637 11.56 -5.44 22.26
CA ILE A 637 12.11 -4.19 21.70
C ILE A 637 13.29 -3.65 22.52
N GLU A 638 14.19 -2.91 21.86
CA GLU A 638 15.41 -2.35 22.49
C GLU A 638 15.09 -1.54 23.74
N TYR A 639 14.04 -0.72 23.68
CA TYR A 639 13.62 0.08 24.82
C TYR A 639 13.05 -0.75 25.97
N GLY A 640 12.18 -1.73 25.69
CA GLY A 640 11.64 -2.59 26.75
C GLY A 640 12.71 -3.46 27.42
N LYS A 641 13.79 -3.80 26.69
CA LYS A 641 15.00 -4.39 27.29
C LYS A 641 15.68 -3.43 28.26
N SER A 642 15.65 -2.12 28.00
CA SER A 642 16.21 -1.08 28.88
C SER A 642 15.41 -0.85 30.16
N LEU A 643 14.07 -0.86 30.09
CA LEU A 643 13.17 -0.86 31.25
C LEU A 643 13.37 -2.11 32.12
N GLY A 644 13.52 -3.26 31.46
CA GLY A 644 13.78 -4.55 32.09
C GLY A 644 12.50 -5.25 32.56
N VAL A 645 12.38 -6.54 32.21
CA VAL A 645 11.28 -7.45 32.59
C VAL A 645 10.97 -7.36 34.09
N LYS A 646 11.99 -7.20 34.92
CA LYS A 646 11.85 -7.10 36.39
C LYS A 646 11.07 -5.86 36.83
N VAL A 647 11.33 -4.70 36.25
CA VAL A 647 10.64 -3.45 36.63
C VAL A 647 9.17 -3.52 36.20
N LEU A 648 8.91 -3.95 34.96
CA LEU A 648 7.56 -4.14 34.45
C LEU A 648 6.78 -5.20 35.27
N GLY A 649 7.41 -6.33 35.63
CA GLY A 649 6.81 -7.31 36.53
C GLY A 649 6.43 -6.71 37.89
N LYS A 650 7.31 -5.90 38.49
CA LYS A 650 7.05 -5.21 39.76
C LYS A 650 5.83 -4.29 39.70
N VAL A 651 5.54 -3.64 38.57
CA VAL A 651 4.36 -2.76 38.42
C VAL A 651 3.08 -3.54 38.72
N PHE A 652 2.97 -4.78 38.21
CA PHE A 652 1.81 -5.64 38.45
C PHE A 652 1.83 -6.34 39.81
N GLU A 653 2.99 -6.76 40.30
CA GLU A 653 3.12 -7.37 41.63
C GLU A 653 2.68 -6.39 42.73
N THR A 654 3.06 -5.13 42.59
CA THR A 654 2.77 -4.06 43.56
C THR A 654 1.47 -3.30 43.27
N LYS A 655 0.64 -3.78 42.34
CA LYS A 655 -0.60 -3.09 41.91
C LYS A 655 -1.58 -2.79 43.04
N ASP A 656 -1.55 -3.51 44.14
CA ASP A 656 -2.48 -3.39 45.28
C ASP A 656 -1.79 -2.80 46.53
N ILE A 657 -0.63 -2.13 46.37
CA ILE A 657 0.09 -1.55 47.50
C ILE A 657 -0.70 -0.38 48.13
N GLU A 658 -0.67 -0.28 49.46
CA GLU A 658 -1.38 0.76 50.22
C GLU A 658 -0.58 2.05 50.39
N LEU A 659 0.76 1.99 50.31
CA LEU A 659 1.66 3.14 50.48
C LEU A 659 2.57 3.29 49.26
N ILE A 660 2.62 4.51 48.71
CA ILE A 660 3.51 4.94 47.63
C ILE A 660 4.44 6.01 48.21
N ASP A 661 5.66 5.62 48.55
CA ASP A 661 6.70 6.48 49.11
C ASP A 661 7.99 6.48 48.25
N ASP A 662 9.00 7.24 48.66
CA ASP A 662 10.28 7.30 47.93
C ASP A 662 11.02 5.96 47.92
N GLU A 663 10.81 5.09 48.91
CA GLU A 663 11.42 3.77 48.95
C GLU A 663 10.81 2.85 47.90
N PHE A 664 9.49 2.84 47.81
CA PHE A 664 8.73 2.17 46.76
C PHE A 664 9.15 2.66 45.35
N LEU A 665 9.27 3.97 45.16
CA LEU A 665 9.59 4.56 43.85
C LEU A 665 11.03 4.28 43.36
N LYS A 666 11.96 3.90 44.24
CA LYS A 666 13.34 3.50 43.83
C LYS A 666 13.33 2.34 42.84
N ASP A 667 12.34 1.45 42.95
CA ASP A 667 12.19 0.29 42.06
C ASP A 667 11.72 0.65 40.64
N PHE A 668 11.19 1.86 40.45
CA PHE A 668 10.60 2.32 39.18
C PHE A 668 11.36 3.50 38.59
N LYS A 669 12.67 3.56 38.83
CA LYS A 669 13.53 4.67 38.37
C LYS A 669 13.37 4.89 36.87
N GLY A 670 12.96 6.11 36.51
CA GLY A 670 12.73 6.52 35.13
C GLY A 670 11.25 6.64 34.77
N ILE A 671 10.35 5.86 35.38
CA ILE A 671 8.92 5.89 35.04
C ILE A 671 8.25 7.18 35.59
N PRO A 672 7.41 7.88 34.83
CA PRO A 672 6.67 9.04 35.32
C PRO A 672 5.71 8.66 36.46
N LYS A 673 5.84 9.33 37.61
CA LYS A 673 5.13 8.96 38.86
C LYS A 673 3.61 8.95 38.71
N LEU A 674 3.03 10.00 38.13
CA LEU A 674 1.56 10.08 37.97
C LEU A 674 1.05 8.96 37.06
N LYS A 675 1.74 8.68 35.95
CA LYS A 675 1.36 7.60 35.04
C LYS A 675 1.51 6.22 35.68
N LEU A 676 2.55 6.00 36.49
CA LEU A 676 2.70 4.78 37.28
C LEU A 676 1.51 4.60 38.23
N ILE A 677 1.13 5.64 38.97
CA ILE A 677 -0.02 5.61 39.88
C ILE A 677 -1.31 5.28 39.11
N VAL A 678 -1.53 5.90 37.94
CA VAL A 678 -2.67 5.61 37.08
C VAL A 678 -2.66 4.16 36.59
N VAL A 679 -1.55 3.67 36.04
CA VAL A 679 -1.42 2.28 35.58
C VAL A 679 -1.67 1.30 36.72
N GLN A 680 -1.09 1.52 37.90
CA GLN A 680 -1.33 0.67 39.06
C GLN A 680 -2.79 0.71 39.54
N SER A 681 -3.47 1.86 39.41
CA SER A 681 -4.89 1.94 39.71
C SER A 681 -5.75 1.15 38.74
N ILE A 682 -5.38 1.12 37.45
CA ILE A 682 -6.09 0.31 36.43
C ILE A 682 -5.88 -1.18 36.69
N LEU A 683 -4.66 -1.57 37.08
CA LEU A 683 -4.34 -2.97 37.37
C LEU A 683 -4.95 -3.48 38.68
N SER A 684 -5.18 -2.57 39.65
CA SER A 684 -5.70 -2.83 41.00
C SER A 684 -6.85 -3.84 41.03
N THR A 685 -6.83 -4.73 42.02
CA THR A 685 -8.00 -5.56 42.35
C THR A 685 -8.95 -4.85 43.32
N HIS A 686 -8.48 -3.77 43.96
CA HIS A 686 -9.25 -2.92 44.86
C HIS A 686 -9.58 -1.61 44.13
N THR A 687 -10.74 -1.56 43.47
CA THR A 687 -11.23 -0.34 42.78
C THR A 687 -11.69 0.75 43.75
N TYR A 688 -11.94 0.37 45.01
CA TYR A 688 -12.47 1.23 46.08
C TYR A 688 -11.54 1.35 47.30
N GLY A 689 -10.30 0.84 47.22
CA GLY A 689 -9.30 0.98 48.28
C GLY A 689 -8.73 2.41 48.33
N PHE A 690 -8.14 2.80 49.46
CA PHE A 690 -7.39 4.06 49.57
C PHE A 690 -5.87 3.77 49.50
N ARG A 691 -5.09 4.63 48.84
CA ARG A 691 -3.63 4.56 48.83
C ARG A 691 -3.02 5.85 49.35
N SER A 692 -2.17 5.75 50.35
CA SER A 692 -1.38 6.89 50.85
C SER A 692 -0.22 7.17 49.91
N ILE A 693 0.00 8.44 49.57
CA ILE A 693 1.13 8.89 48.77
C ILE A 693 1.97 9.81 49.67
N GLU A 694 3.18 9.37 50.02
CA GLU A 694 4.05 10.01 51.00
C GLU A 694 5.46 10.20 50.42
N LEU A 695 5.63 11.27 49.65
CA LEU A 695 6.93 11.67 49.11
C LEU A 695 7.68 12.52 50.14
N GLN A 696 9.02 12.53 50.12
CA GLN A 696 9.83 13.44 50.93
C GLN A 696 10.28 14.66 50.11
N ASP A 697 10.69 14.46 48.86
CA ASP A 697 11.22 15.53 48.01
C ASP A 697 10.16 16.58 47.66
N ARG A 698 10.52 17.86 47.83
CA ARG A 698 9.61 18.98 47.60
C ARG A 698 9.26 19.15 46.12
N TRP A 699 10.24 19.01 45.23
CA TRP A 699 10.04 19.17 43.79
C TRP A 699 9.16 18.08 43.22
N GLU A 700 9.35 16.84 43.69
CA GLU A 700 8.52 15.71 43.25
C GLU A 700 7.06 15.84 43.69
N LYS A 701 6.81 16.36 44.90
CA LYS A 701 5.46 16.73 45.33
C LYS A 701 4.85 17.79 44.44
N GLN A 702 5.60 18.86 44.20
CA GLN A 702 5.15 20.00 43.42
C GLN A 702 4.81 19.60 41.98
N ASP A 703 5.68 18.80 41.34
CA ASP A 703 5.46 18.26 39.99
C ASP A 703 4.21 17.37 39.92
N LEU A 704 4.03 16.48 40.89
CA LEU A 704 2.86 15.59 40.94
C LEU A 704 1.54 16.37 41.14
N VAL A 705 1.55 17.38 42.01
CA VAL A 705 0.42 18.30 42.20
C VAL A 705 0.12 19.08 40.92
N GLU A 706 1.15 19.65 40.28
CA GLU A 706 0.99 20.41 39.04
C GLU A 706 0.36 19.55 37.93
N GLN A 707 0.88 18.34 37.72
CA GLN A 707 0.35 17.43 36.71
C GLN A 707 -1.10 17.00 37.00
N TYR A 708 -1.43 16.75 38.27
CA TYR A 708 -2.80 16.41 38.64
C TYR A 708 -3.79 17.54 38.34
N ILE A 709 -3.43 18.79 38.69
CA ILE A 709 -4.29 19.95 38.39
C ILE A 709 -4.43 20.16 36.88
N ARG A 710 -3.34 20.00 36.10
CA ARG A 710 -3.41 20.01 34.62
C ARG A 710 -4.40 18.96 34.11
N GLY A 711 -4.34 17.76 34.68
CA GLY A 711 -5.18 16.64 34.33
C GLY A 711 -6.69 16.88 34.50
N LEU A 712 -7.11 17.79 35.40
CA LEU A 712 -8.53 18.13 35.59
C LEU A 712 -9.20 18.64 34.30
N SER A 713 -8.45 19.34 33.44
CA SER A 713 -8.98 19.87 32.18
C SER A 713 -8.49 19.14 30.94
N ILE A 714 -7.28 18.57 30.97
CA ILE A 714 -6.69 17.86 29.83
C ILE A 714 -7.24 16.43 29.72
N THR A 715 -7.45 15.76 30.86
CA THR A 715 -7.93 14.37 30.93
C THR A 715 -9.09 14.24 31.92
N PRO A 716 -10.22 14.92 31.67
CA PRO A 716 -11.32 15.02 32.64
C PRO A 716 -12.01 13.67 32.93
N ASN A 717 -11.89 12.67 32.04
CA ASN A 717 -12.45 11.34 32.31
C ASN A 717 -11.61 10.55 33.31
N LEU A 718 -10.31 10.83 33.41
CA LEU A 718 -9.44 10.31 34.47
C LEU A 718 -9.60 11.07 35.77
N PHE A 719 -9.58 12.40 35.70
CA PHE A 719 -9.58 13.29 36.85
C PHE A 719 -10.77 14.25 36.78
N PRO A 720 -11.96 13.81 37.19
CA PRO A 720 -13.15 14.66 37.17
C PRO A 720 -13.04 15.77 38.22
N SER A 721 -13.57 16.95 37.89
CA SER A 721 -13.65 18.10 38.80
C SER A 721 -14.70 17.93 39.92
N TYR A 722 -15.46 16.85 39.88
CA TYR A 722 -16.33 16.38 40.95
C TYR A 722 -15.88 14.97 41.31
N THR A 723 -15.63 14.68 42.58
CA THR A 723 -15.05 13.39 42.95
C THR A 723 -16.15 12.38 43.27
N ASP A 724 -16.14 11.25 42.57
CA ASP A 724 -16.66 10.01 43.13
C ASP A 724 -15.59 9.47 44.07
N ASP A 725 -15.66 9.90 45.34
CA ASP A 725 -14.70 9.54 46.42
C ASP A 725 -14.57 8.04 46.66
N ASN A 726 -15.45 7.26 46.03
CA ASN A 726 -15.40 5.82 46.07
C ASN A 726 -14.25 5.27 45.21
N LYS A 727 -13.81 5.92 44.12
CA LYS A 727 -12.72 5.39 43.27
C LYS A 727 -11.34 5.66 43.85
N THR A 728 -10.51 4.60 43.97
CA THR A 728 -9.15 4.64 44.54
C THR A 728 -8.26 5.74 44.00
N LEU A 729 -8.19 5.91 42.67
CA LEU A 729 -7.32 6.91 42.06
C LEU A 729 -7.71 8.34 42.49
N ASN A 730 -9.01 8.64 42.44
CA ASN A 730 -9.52 9.97 42.73
C ASN A 730 -9.36 10.31 44.21
N SER A 731 -9.66 9.37 45.12
CA SER A 731 -9.51 9.59 46.56
C SER A 731 -8.04 9.80 46.95
N SER A 732 -7.15 8.94 46.46
CA SER A 732 -5.71 9.01 46.76
C SER A 732 -5.08 10.30 46.22
N MET A 733 -5.38 10.67 44.97
CA MET A 733 -4.83 11.88 44.36
C MET A 733 -5.43 13.17 44.97
N SER A 734 -6.72 13.17 45.30
CA SER A 734 -7.35 14.31 45.97
C SER A 734 -6.78 14.55 47.36
N GLU A 735 -6.56 13.49 48.15
CA GLU A 735 -5.95 13.64 49.46
C GLU A 735 -4.50 14.13 49.36
N PHE A 736 -3.73 13.58 48.42
CA PHE A 736 -2.37 14.04 48.16
C PHE A 736 -2.34 15.53 47.75
N LEU A 737 -3.28 15.95 46.89
CA LEU A 737 -3.45 17.34 46.49
C LEU A 737 -3.71 18.23 47.70
N LEU A 738 -4.71 17.90 48.53
CA LEU A 738 -5.08 18.74 49.69
C LEU A 738 -3.94 18.91 50.70
N LYS A 739 -3.08 17.89 50.87
CA LYS A 739 -1.90 17.95 51.74
C LYS A 739 -0.75 18.79 51.17
N ASN A 740 -0.70 19.01 49.85
CA ASN A 740 0.47 19.56 49.17
C ASN A 740 0.20 20.76 48.24
N MET A 741 -1.06 21.18 48.05
CA MET A 741 -1.43 22.27 47.14
C MET A 741 -0.79 23.61 47.48
N GLU A 742 -0.47 23.86 48.76
CA GLU A 742 0.22 25.09 49.22
C GLU A 742 1.69 25.16 48.75
N LEU A 743 2.24 24.07 48.19
CA LEU A 743 3.58 24.08 47.62
C LEU A 743 3.66 24.86 46.31
N LEU A 744 2.54 24.99 45.58
CA LEU A 744 2.47 25.74 44.34
C LEU A 744 2.37 27.24 44.62
N THR A 745 3.25 28.00 43.96
CA THR A 745 3.23 29.46 44.04
C THR A 745 2.21 30.06 43.08
N SER A 746 1.88 31.35 43.25
CA SER A 746 1.10 32.10 42.27
C SER A 746 1.67 32.01 40.86
N TYR A 747 3.00 32.00 40.73
CA TYR A 747 3.67 31.84 39.44
C TYR A 747 3.42 30.46 38.80
N ASP A 748 3.43 29.39 39.60
CA ASP A 748 3.18 28.02 39.13
C ASP A 748 1.73 27.87 38.66
N PHE A 749 0.77 28.37 39.44
CA PHE A 749 -0.63 28.43 39.03
C PHE A 749 -0.83 29.28 37.76
N GLY A 750 -0.10 30.38 37.61
CA GLY A 750 -0.12 31.20 36.40
C GLY A 750 0.31 30.45 35.12
N LYS A 751 1.07 29.35 35.23
CA LYS A 751 1.48 28.49 34.09
C LYS A 751 0.47 27.40 33.75
N LEU A 752 -0.53 27.17 34.58
CA LEU A 752 -1.58 26.17 34.32
C LEU A 752 -2.58 26.71 33.28
N PRO A 753 -3.27 25.83 32.53
CA PRO A 753 -4.42 26.24 31.72
C PRO A 753 -5.49 26.90 32.60
N LEU A 754 -6.18 27.93 32.08
CA LEU A 754 -7.25 28.60 32.82
C LEU A 754 -8.35 27.62 33.21
N SER A 755 -8.69 26.70 32.30
CA SER A 755 -9.67 25.64 32.55
C SER A 755 -9.28 24.77 33.76
N SER A 756 -7.99 24.42 33.90
CA SER A 756 -7.50 23.64 35.05
C SER A 756 -7.70 24.39 36.37
N ILE A 757 -7.44 25.70 36.40
CA ILE A 757 -7.58 26.53 37.61
C ILE A 757 -9.05 26.64 38.02
N LEU A 758 -9.96 26.87 37.07
CA LEU A 758 -11.40 26.94 37.34
C LEU A 758 -11.96 25.60 37.82
N LEU A 759 -11.50 24.48 37.25
CA LEU A 759 -11.91 23.15 37.68
C LEU A 759 -11.29 22.75 39.03
N PHE A 760 -10.08 23.23 39.34
CA PHE A 760 -9.46 23.07 40.66
C PHE A 760 -10.24 23.81 41.75
N GLU A 761 -10.65 25.06 41.51
CA GLU A 761 -11.53 25.80 42.44
C GLU A 761 -12.82 25.01 42.72
N LYS A 762 -13.46 24.46 41.68
CA LYS A 762 -14.65 23.61 41.85
C LYS A 762 -14.35 22.36 42.65
N LEU A 763 -13.23 21.70 42.39
CA LEU A 763 -12.82 20.52 43.14
C LEU A 763 -12.66 20.84 44.63
N LEU A 764 -12.03 21.97 44.97
CA LEU A 764 -11.91 22.43 46.36
C LEU A 764 -13.27 22.70 47.00
N HIS A 765 -14.15 23.41 46.28
CA HIS A 765 -15.51 23.68 46.73
C HIS A 765 -16.27 22.38 47.10
N TRP A 766 -16.15 21.35 46.25
CA TRP A 766 -16.73 20.03 46.53
C TRP A 766 -16.06 19.35 47.73
N LYS A 767 -14.73 19.39 47.83
CA LYS A 767 -13.97 18.73 48.90
C LYS A 767 -14.15 19.37 50.27
N TRP A 768 -14.38 20.67 50.30
CA TRP A 768 -14.65 21.44 51.52
C TRP A 768 -16.13 21.69 51.74
N TRP A 769 -17.01 21.05 50.95
CA TRP A 769 -18.45 21.21 51.11
C TRP A 769 -18.90 20.78 52.52
N GLY A 770 -19.32 21.76 53.33
CA GLY A 770 -19.72 21.54 54.73
C GLY A 770 -18.58 21.57 55.76
N ASP A 771 -17.34 21.87 55.34
CA ASP A 771 -16.24 22.16 56.25
C ASP A 771 -16.19 23.65 56.58
N ASN A 772 -16.35 24.00 57.86
CA ASN A 772 -16.32 25.40 58.31
C ASN A 772 -14.90 25.97 58.44
N LYS A 773 -13.86 25.16 58.20
CA LYS A 773 -12.45 25.56 58.39
C LYS A 773 -11.76 26.01 57.11
N HIS A 774 -12.28 25.62 55.95
CA HIS A 774 -11.64 25.86 54.66
C HIS A 774 -12.64 26.50 53.70
N ASP A 775 -12.17 27.46 52.91
CA ASP A 775 -12.96 28.19 51.92
C ASP A 775 -12.12 28.31 50.64
N GLU A 776 -12.64 27.80 49.52
CA GLU A 776 -11.94 27.77 48.23
C GLU A 776 -11.64 29.17 47.71
N GLN A 777 -12.54 30.12 47.94
CA GLN A 777 -12.37 31.49 47.46
C GLN A 777 -11.28 32.18 48.26
N GLU A 778 -11.25 31.98 49.59
CA GLU A 778 -10.20 32.46 50.47
C GLU A 778 -8.83 31.87 50.08
N PHE A 779 -8.77 30.59 49.76
CA PHE A 779 -7.53 29.96 49.25
C PHE A 779 -7.05 30.65 47.97
N MET A 780 -7.92 30.75 46.95
CA MET A 780 -7.58 31.37 45.66
C MET A 780 -7.17 32.84 45.81
N VAL A 781 -7.79 33.57 46.74
CA VAL A 781 -7.43 34.94 47.09
C VAL A 781 -6.05 35.01 47.77
N ASN A 782 -5.80 34.15 48.76
CA ASN A 782 -4.54 34.14 49.49
C ASN A 782 -3.36 33.75 48.60
N LEU A 783 -3.59 32.91 47.58
CA LEU A 783 -2.59 32.53 46.59
C LEU A 783 -1.94 33.75 45.90
N ILE A 784 -2.74 34.77 45.58
CA ILE A 784 -2.25 35.98 44.90
C ILE A 784 -1.85 37.09 45.85
N LYS A 785 -2.10 36.95 47.16
CA LYS A 785 -2.02 38.04 48.15
C LYS A 785 -0.71 37.97 48.94
N GLU A 786 0.16 38.95 48.71
CA GLU A 786 1.43 39.09 49.43
C GLU A 786 1.38 40.28 50.42
N LYS A 787 1.84 40.06 51.66
CA LYS A 787 2.01 41.14 52.65
C LYS A 787 3.24 41.97 52.30
N VAL A 788 3.08 43.28 52.20
CA VAL A 788 4.19 44.20 51.94
C VAL A 788 4.82 44.64 53.26
N GLU A 789 6.05 44.19 53.55
CA GLU A 789 6.75 44.46 54.82
C GLU A 789 6.96 45.96 55.13
N TYR A 790 6.93 46.83 54.12
CA TYR A 790 7.28 48.25 54.25
C TYR A 790 6.07 49.22 54.20
N ARG A 791 4.82 48.72 54.19
CA ARG A 791 3.60 49.55 54.27
C ARG A 791 2.88 49.33 55.61
N LEU A 792 2.48 50.43 56.26
CA LEU A 792 1.66 50.42 57.50
C LEU A 792 0.32 49.69 57.34
N SER A 793 -0.20 49.64 56.10
CA SER A 793 -1.30 48.77 55.66
C SER A 793 -1.31 48.70 54.13
N GLY A 794 -1.21 47.50 53.55
CA GLY A 794 -1.34 47.31 52.10
C GLY A 794 -0.89 45.92 51.65
N TYR A 795 -1.59 45.36 50.67
CA TYR A 795 -1.25 44.07 50.06
C TYR A 795 -0.76 44.29 48.64
N ARG A 796 0.14 43.41 48.17
CA ARG A 796 0.50 43.31 46.75
C ARG A 796 -0.19 42.09 46.17
N TYR A 797 -0.73 42.24 44.97
CA TYR A 797 -1.43 41.17 44.26
C TYR A 797 -0.63 40.67 43.07
N ASN A 798 -0.31 39.38 43.05
CA ASN A 798 0.44 38.76 41.96
C ASN A 798 -0.50 38.11 40.94
N LEU A 799 -0.76 38.82 39.84
CA LEU A 799 -1.72 38.43 38.80
C LEU A 799 -0.98 38.09 37.49
N ASP A 800 -0.35 36.92 37.47
CA ASP A 800 0.39 36.44 36.31
C ASP A 800 -0.45 35.52 35.41
N ARG A 801 -0.37 35.74 34.09
CA ARG A 801 -0.85 34.83 33.02
C ARG A 801 -2.28 34.31 33.25
N SER A 802 -2.46 33.03 33.56
CA SER A 802 -3.79 32.41 33.72
C SER A 802 -4.52 32.89 34.97
N LEU A 803 -3.81 33.32 36.02
CA LEU A 803 -4.44 33.92 37.20
C LEU A 803 -5.05 35.29 36.89
N LEU A 804 -4.42 36.07 36.00
CA LEU A 804 -5.03 37.31 35.50
C LEU A 804 -6.35 37.02 34.78
N LYS A 805 -6.38 35.99 33.93
CA LYS A 805 -7.61 35.56 33.24
C LYS A 805 -8.67 35.08 34.25
N PHE A 806 -8.27 34.25 35.22
CA PHE A 806 -9.15 33.76 36.28
C PHE A 806 -9.82 34.92 37.02
N PHE A 807 -9.03 35.85 37.56
CA PHE A 807 -9.57 37.01 38.28
C PHE A 807 -10.32 38.00 37.39
N THR A 808 -10.08 38.00 36.07
CA THR A 808 -10.94 38.73 35.12
C THR A 808 -12.37 38.19 35.16
N LEU A 809 -12.54 36.86 35.24
CA LEU A 809 -13.86 36.22 35.34
C LEU A 809 -14.53 36.51 36.69
N LYS A 810 -13.73 36.56 37.76
CA LYS A 810 -14.21 36.83 39.13
C LYS A 810 -14.72 38.26 39.34
N LEU A 811 -14.47 39.20 38.41
CA LEU A 811 -14.96 40.59 38.52
C LEU A 811 -16.49 40.70 38.53
N THR A 812 -17.18 39.79 37.84
CA THR A 812 -18.64 39.79 37.71
C THR A 812 -19.33 38.69 38.51
N GLU A 813 -18.57 37.89 39.25
CA GLU A 813 -19.10 36.75 39.99
C GLU A 813 -19.84 37.24 41.24
N GLY A 814 -21.18 37.21 41.17
CA GLY A 814 -22.06 37.63 42.27
C GLY A 814 -22.23 36.59 43.38
N GLN A 815 -21.62 35.41 43.24
CA GLN A 815 -21.68 34.31 44.21
C GLN A 815 -20.33 34.16 44.91
N GLY A 816 -20.13 34.88 46.02
CA GLY A 816 -18.91 34.76 46.80
C GLY A 816 -18.57 36.01 47.60
N ASN A 817 -18.59 35.92 48.93
CA ASN A 817 -18.27 37.05 49.80
C ASN A 817 -16.79 37.47 49.67
N GLN A 818 -15.88 36.54 49.34
CA GLN A 818 -14.44 36.80 49.32
C GLN A 818 -13.97 37.45 48.01
N TYR A 819 -14.40 36.94 46.85
CA TYR A 819 -14.08 37.57 45.57
C TYR A 819 -14.70 38.97 45.48
N LEU A 820 -15.96 39.15 45.86
CA LEU A 820 -16.60 40.46 45.87
C LEU A 820 -15.85 41.45 46.77
N ARG A 821 -15.32 40.99 47.91
CA ARG A 821 -14.53 41.82 48.81
C ARG A 821 -13.22 42.25 48.15
N ILE A 822 -12.48 41.33 47.53
CA ILE A 822 -11.15 41.65 46.98
C ILE A 822 -11.23 42.50 45.71
N VAL A 823 -12.18 42.23 44.81
CA VAL A 823 -12.29 42.99 43.54
C VAL A 823 -12.69 44.45 43.78
N ASN A 824 -13.24 44.75 44.96
CA ASN A 824 -13.55 46.10 45.40
C ASN A 824 -12.40 46.81 46.13
N GLU A 825 -11.30 46.11 46.46
CA GLU A 825 -10.12 46.73 47.08
C GLU A 825 -9.35 47.61 46.10
N LYS A 826 -8.95 48.80 46.55
CA LYS A 826 -8.20 49.78 45.75
C LYS A 826 -6.85 49.23 45.27
N ASP A 827 -6.15 48.51 46.14
CA ASP A 827 -4.84 47.91 45.83
C ASP A 827 -4.97 46.81 44.76
N PHE A 828 -5.99 45.96 44.86
CA PHE A 828 -6.27 44.92 43.85
C PHE A 828 -6.55 45.53 42.49
N LYS A 829 -7.48 46.50 42.40
CA LYS A 829 -7.83 47.12 41.12
C LYS A 829 -6.62 47.81 40.46
N LYS A 830 -5.73 48.43 41.25
CA LYS A 830 -4.50 49.05 40.76
C LYS A 830 -3.56 48.01 40.13
N GLU A 831 -3.31 46.90 40.82
CA GLU A 831 -2.44 45.82 40.34
C GLU A 831 -3.08 45.05 39.17
N PHE A 832 -4.39 44.80 39.19
CA PHE A 832 -5.14 44.19 38.10
C PHE A 832 -5.04 45.05 36.83
N LYS A 833 -5.29 46.37 36.94
CA LYS A 833 -5.15 47.32 35.84
C LYS A 833 -3.74 47.29 35.25
N PHE A 834 -2.71 47.33 36.10
CA PHE A 834 -1.32 47.28 35.65
C PHE A 834 -1.00 45.98 34.92
N SER A 835 -1.37 44.83 35.50
CA SER A 835 -1.11 43.49 34.96
C SER A 835 -1.82 43.29 33.62
N LEU A 836 -3.10 43.70 33.54
CA LEU A 836 -3.89 43.61 32.31
C LEU A 836 -3.33 44.49 31.19
N LEU A 837 -3.04 45.77 31.46
CA LEU A 837 -2.50 46.67 30.44
C LEU A 837 -1.12 46.21 29.95
N ASN A 838 -0.28 45.68 30.85
CA ASN A 838 1.00 45.10 30.47
C ASN A 838 0.83 43.85 29.59
N HIS A 839 -0.11 42.96 29.92
CA HIS A 839 -0.43 41.78 29.12
C HIS A 839 -0.93 42.15 27.72
N LEU A 840 -1.90 43.07 27.62
CA LEU A 840 -2.45 43.54 26.36
C LEU A 840 -1.37 44.19 25.48
N LYS A 841 -0.53 45.06 26.06
CA LYS A 841 0.55 45.74 25.34
C LYS A 841 1.62 44.75 24.86
N ARG A 842 2.03 43.80 25.71
CA ARG A 842 3.07 42.81 25.38
C ARG A 842 2.64 41.86 24.26
N ASN A 843 1.37 41.48 24.24
CA ASN A 843 0.82 40.54 23.26
C ASN A 843 0.12 41.21 22.06
N GLN A 844 0.13 42.55 21.98
CA GLN A 844 -0.55 43.34 20.95
C GLN A 844 -2.06 43.04 20.82
N LEU A 845 -2.74 42.81 21.95
CA LEU A 845 -4.15 42.43 22.01
C LEU A 845 -5.06 43.61 22.33
N THR A 846 -6.29 43.58 21.81
CA THR A 846 -7.38 44.43 22.30
C THR A 846 -8.10 43.76 23.47
N LEU A 847 -8.88 44.52 24.25
CA LEU A 847 -9.72 43.94 25.30
C LEU A 847 -10.70 42.90 24.75
N ASN A 848 -11.29 43.14 23.57
CA ASN A 848 -12.18 42.17 22.92
C ASN A 848 -11.43 40.88 22.59
N THR A 849 -10.27 40.97 21.93
CA THR A 849 -9.45 39.82 21.55
C THR A 849 -8.97 39.02 22.77
N TYR A 850 -8.65 39.71 23.87
CA TYR A 850 -8.31 39.06 25.14
C TYR A 850 -9.48 38.26 25.72
N LEU A 851 -10.69 38.84 25.74
CA LEU A 851 -11.90 38.15 26.20
C LEU A 851 -12.33 37.03 25.25
N ASP A 852 -12.15 37.20 23.95
CA ASP A 852 -12.35 36.12 22.95
C ASP A 852 -11.40 34.94 23.23
N GLY A 853 -10.11 35.22 23.47
CA GLY A 853 -9.15 34.17 23.82
C GLY A 853 -9.49 33.42 25.11
N ILE A 854 -10.13 34.08 26.09
CA ILE A 854 -10.65 33.41 27.30
C ILE A 854 -11.86 32.53 26.94
N ALA A 855 -12.82 33.06 26.18
CA ALA A 855 -14.01 32.32 25.78
C ALA A 855 -13.67 31.09 24.92
N ASP A 856 -12.72 31.23 24.00
CA ASP A 856 -12.25 30.13 23.14
C ASP A 856 -11.58 29.01 23.96
N GLU A 857 -10.76 29.35 24.96
CA GLU A 857 -10.13 28.39 25.87
C GLU A 857 -11.16 27.59 26.68
N LEU A 858 -12.28 28.23 27.05
CA LEU A 858 -13.32 27.63 27.91
C LEU A 858 -14.48 26.99 27.13
N LYS A 859 -14.55 27.18 25.81
CA LYS A 859 -15.64 26.73 24.94
C LYS A 859 -15.95 25.23 25.03
N LYS A 860 -14.96 24.40 25.38
CA LYS A 860 -15.09 22.93 25.48
C LYS A 860 -15.54 22.44 26.85
N TYR A 861 -15.76 23.33 27.82
CA TYR A 861 -16.03 22.96 29.21
C TYR A 861 -17.36 23.57 29.67
N ASP A 862 -18.47 22.86 29.42
CA ASP A 862 -19.84 23.34 29.69
C ASP A 862 -20.01 23.95 31.09
N SER A 863 -19.36 23.36 32.09
CA SER A 863 -19.49 23.82 33.48
C SER A 863 -18.84 25.19 33.76
N VAL A 864 -17.87 25.62 32.94
CA VAL A 864 -17.12 26.88 33.10
C VAL A 864 -17.14 27.74 31.83
N MET A 865 -18.02 27.42 30.87
CA MET A 865 -18.18 28.15 29.61
C MET A 865 -18.71 29.56 29.89
N ILE A 866 -18.26 30.53 29.09
CA ILE A 866 -18.71 31.92 29.17
C ILE A 866 -19.60 32.20 27.96
N GLY A 867 -20.84 32.60 28.22
CA GLY A 867 -21.75 33.05 27.18
C GLY A 867 -21.47 34.48 26.71
N ILE A 868 -22.14 34.86 25.62
CA ILE A 868 -22.00 36.20 25.02
C ILE A 868 -22.39 37.29 26.03
N TYR A 869 -23.40 37.03 26.86
CA TYR A 869 -23.89 37.98 27.85
C TYR A 869 -22.90 38.17 29.01
N GLU A 870 -22.38 37.09 29.60
CA GLU A 870 -21.38 37.21 30.68
C GLU A 870 -20.11 37.93 30.19
N LYS A 871 -19.67 37.65 28.95
CA LYS A 871 -18.53 38.32 28.34
C LYS A 871 -18.71 39.84 28.26
N GLU A 872 -19.89 40.32 27.88
CA GLU A 872 -20.19 41.76 27.83
C GLU A 872 -20.26 42.40 29.23
N LEU A 873 -20.75 41.67 30.24
CA LEU A 873 -20.71 42.13 31.63
C LEU A 873 -19.28 42.28 32.13
N ILE A 874 -18.44 41.26 31.90
CA ILE A 874 -17.02 41.26 32.29
C ILE A 874 -16.31 42.44 31.63
N LYS A 875 -16.55 42.65 30.34
CA LYS A 875 -15.98 43.77 29.59
C LYS A 875 -16.30 45.11 30.26
N ARG A 876 -17.56 45.36 30.63
CA ARG A 876 -17.97 46.60 31.30
C ARG A 876 -17.25 46.81 32.64
N GLU A 877 -17.11 45.76 33.45
CA GLU A 877 -16.38 45.86 34.73
C GLU A 877 -14.88 46.11 34.53
N VAL A 878 -14.27 45.44 33.55
CA VAL A 878 -12.86 45.68 33.18
C VAL A 878 -12.66 47.12 32.69
N GLU A 879 -13.55 47.63 31.83
CA GLU A 879 -13.50 49.01 31.33
C GLU A 879 -13.61 50.02 32.48
N LYS A 880 -14.50 49.78 33.46
CA LYS A 880 -14.57 50.64 34.66
C LYS A 880 -13.22 50.74 35.37
N ILE A 881 -12.53 49.61 35.58
CA ILE A 881 -11.21 49.58 36.23
C ILE A 881 -10.13 50.26 35.38
N ILE A 882 -10.12 50.01 34.06
CA ILE A 882 -9.15 50.62 33.14
C ILE A 882 -9.32 52.14 33.08
N PHE A 883 -10.55 52.63 32.99
CA PHE A 883 -10.86 54.07 32.87
C PHE A 883 -11.01 54.78 34.22
N GLU A 884 -10.92 54.06 35.35
CA GLU A 884 -10.84 54.66 36.67
C GLU A 884 -9.54 55.48 36.79
N ASN A 885 -9.68 56.79 36.90
CA ASN A 885 -8.57 57.69 37.22
C ASN A 885 -8.25 57.54 38.71
N TYR A 886 -7.20 56.81 39.06
CA TYR A 886 -6.60 56.86 40.40
C TYR A 886 -5.85 58.19 40.59
N LEU A 887 -6.58 59.29 40.58
CA LEU A 887 -6.11 60.59 41.04
C LEU A 887 -6.42 60.71 42.53
N SER A 888 -5.45 60.33 43.37
CA SER A 888 -5.24 61.00 44.64
C SER A 888 -3.84 60.71 45.21
N LEU A 889 -3.02 61.77 45.22
CA LEU A 889 -1.98 62.12 46.20
C LEU A 889 -1.26 60.96 46.90
N GLU A 890 -0.04 60.68 46.44
CA GLU A 890 1.15 60.64 47.31
C GLU A 890 2.14 61.69 46.79
#